data_AF-A0A094A1L9-F1
#
_entry.id   AF-A0A094A1L9-F1
#
_cell.length_a   1.000
_cell.length_b   1.000
_cell.length_c   1.000
_cell.angle_alpha   90.00
_cell.angle_beta   90.00
_cell.angle_gamma   90.00
#
_symmetry.space_group_name_H-M   'P 1'
#
loop_
_entity.id
_entity.type
_entity.pdbx_description
1 polymer ?
#
loop_
_entity_poly.entity_id
_entity_poly.type
_entity_poly.pdbx_seq_one_letter_code
_entity_poly.pdbx_strand_id
1 'polypeptide(L)'
;MPSLELIDHSPHGHVAVAPLENASNLVMIDNYDSFTWNIYQYLVLEGAAVTVYRNDKITVEELVAKNPTQLVISPGPGHPSTDSGVSRDAIKHFAGKIPIMGVCMGQQCIFSVFGGEVSYAGEILHGKTSPLRHDSKGMYAGLPQDLPVTRYHSLAGTHPTLPEALEVTSWIASPDDGGQGVIMGVRHKEYVVEGVQFHPESILTAEGRIMLKNFLKMRGGTWAENERFQKEVASKATPIGAASSPKENILDKIFAHRKAAVAAQKKLPSQRPSDLQACYEMNLSPPSISFVDRLRLSPFPLSLMAEVKRASPSKGIISISTCAPAQAMEYALAGASVISVLTEPEWFKGSIDDLRYVRQALEGMPNRPAILRKEFIFEEYQILEARLAGADTVLLIVKMLDEATLQRLYSYSLTLGMEPLVEVNTADEMKVAVGLGAKVIGVNNRNLASFEVDLETTSRLMSHVPETTIVCALSGISGPQDVGSYKKNGVGAVLVGEALMRASDKPKFIAELLGGSLDAPTAGPEQPLLVKICGTRSAKAAATAVGAGADFVGMILVPGRKRTVSEEEGLAISEVVHKAAPRTVKASSHIKATAGTDFFASAASTLTSARPLLVGVFQNQPLEEVLRLQKLFNLDIVQLHGDEPLEWAKLIPVPVVKSFRPEQANIGSRGYHTVPLLDSAAGGSGEKLDMSKVRDTLEQDKELRVMLAGGLNAENVVDAVREVGELSSRIIGVDVSSGVEEGGVQDLDKIISFIKPLDQLTSIKSGLQPLSVPTSPGGHFTRKKDTMAKTSAPPPPPDKIFAGKVFVLQGDFGRFPSTHLKIARLIARHGGRVDSMVTDKTTLLVTTIEEFRKGTPAIEKAISLGKSKCRIVQWEYVEDSIFTKNGKPRVISANFHEIQSVLKRQNRLSEAKAVYKKKYIHDANATKGLADP
;
A
#
# COMPACT_ATOMS: atom_id res chain seq x y z
N MET A 1 18.95 -3.21 5.78
CA MET A 1 17.84 -2.85 6.65
C MET A 1 16.70 -2.35 5.76
N PRO A 2 15.82 -3.25 5.30
CA PRO A 2 14.48 -2.84 4.89
C PRO A 2 13.83 -2.15 6.09
N SER A 3 12.97 -1.15 5.86
CA SER A 3 12.14 -0.59 6.92
C SER A 3 11.34 -1.73 7.56
N LEU A 4 11.65 -2.05 8.82
CA LEU A 4 10.74 -2.83 9.65
C LEU A 4 9.48 -1.97 9.77
N GLU A 5 8.44 -2.31 9.01
CA GLU A 5 7.09 -1.81 9.28
C GLU A 5 6.82 -2.09 10.76
N LEU A 6 6.43 -1.06 11.52
CA LEU A 6 6.03 -1.24 12.91
C LEU A 6 4.75 -2.09 12.92
N ILE A 7 4.89 -3.39 13.16
CA ILE A 7 3.78 -4.31 13.33
C ILE A 7 3.24 -4.13 14.75
N ASP A 8 1.97 -3.77 14.86
CA ASP A 8 1.22 -3.68 16.12
C ASP A 8 0.79 -5.08 16.57
N HIS A 9 1.30 -5.54 17.70
CA HIS A 9 0.95 -6.81 18.35
C HIS A 9 0.01 -6.63 19.56
N SER A 10 -0.65 -5.48 19.71
CA SER A 10 -1.60 -5.23 20.80
C SER A 10 -2.90 -6.03 20.64
N PRO A 11 -3.57 -6.37 21.75
CA PRO A 11 -4.82 -7.12 21.71
C PRO A 11 -5.98 -6.28 21.15
N HIS A 12 -6.41 -6.55 19.92
CA HIS A 12 -7.65 -5.99 19.36
C HIS A 12 -8.84 -6.94 19.63
N GLY A 13 -9.76 -6.53 20.53
CA GLY A 13 -11.09 -7.16 20.65
C GLY A 13 -11.14 -8.58 21.27
N HIS A 14 -10.17 -8.95 22.11
CA HIS A 14 -10.16 -10.29 22.73
C HIS A 14 -11.15 -10.43 23.88
N VAL A 15 -11.81 -11.59 23.95
CA VAL A 15 -12.60 -12.03 25.10
C VAL A 15 -11.65 -12.59 26.16
N ALA A 16 -11.81 -12.18 27.42
CA ALA A 16 -11.04 -12.72 28.53
C ALA A 16 -11.18 -14.25 28.58
N VAL A 17 -10.05 -14.95 28.70
CA VAL A 17 -10.04 -16.40 28.91
C VAL A 17 -10.69 -16.70 30.27
N ALA A 18 -11.38 -17.84 30.37
CA ALA A 18 -11.96 -18.28 31.64
C ALA A 18 -10.88 -18.31 32.75
N PRO A 19 -11.23 -17.97 34.01
CA PRO A 19 -10.25 -17.96 35.10
C PRO A 19 -9.49 -19.28 35.21
N LEU A 20 -8.16 -19.18 35.28
CA LEU A 20 -7.27 -20.33 35.46
C LEU A 20 -7.19 -20.68 36.93
N GLU A 21 -7.59 -21.89 37.29
CA GLU A 21 -7.58 -22.38 38.67
C GLU A 21 -6.21 -22.24 39.35
N ASN A 22 -5.11 -22.47 38.61
CA ASN A 22 -3.77 -22.28 39.17
C ASN A 22 -3.30 -20.85 39.24
N ALA A 23 -3.92 -19.91 38.54
CA ALA A 23 -3.56 -18.49 38.59
C ALA A 23 -4.64 -17.67 39.29
N SER A 24 -5.30 -18.26 40.29
CA SER A 24 -6.40 -17.66 41.03
C SER A 24 -5.96 -16.61 42.06
N ASN A 25 -4.66 -16.50 42.36
CA ASN A 25 -4.12 -15.50 43.28
C ASN A 25 -2.67 -15.15 42.91
N LEU A 26 -2.48 -14.60 41.71
CA LEU A 26 -1.17 -14.13 41.25
C LEU A 26 -0.85 -12.79 41.90
N VAL A 27 0.35 -12.66 42.45
CA VAL A 27 0.84 -11.37 42.98
C VAL A 27 1.87 -10.79 42.02
N MET A 28 1.70 -9.51 41.68
CA MET A 28 2.67 -8.74 40.90
C MET A 28 3.29 -7.63 41.75
N ILE A 29 4.61 -7.56 41.79
CA ILE A 29 5.36 -6.47 42.43
C ILE A 29 5.70 -5.43 41.37
N ASP A 30 5.15 -4.22 41.54
CA ASP A 30 5.37 -3.05 40.67
C ASP A 30 6.63 -2.28 41.11
N ASN A 31 7.64 -2.28 40.24
CA ASN A 31 8.89 -1.52 40.39
C ASN A 31 8.82 -0.14 39.70
N TYR A 32 7.63 0.46 39.59
CA TYR A 32 7.41 1.82 39.07
C TYR A 32 7.75 2.02 37.59
N ASP A 33 7.45 1.03 36.75
CA ASP A 33 7.55 1.17 35.30
C ASP A 33 6.22 1.61 34.65
N SER A 34 6.32 2.39 33.57
CA SER A 34 5.14 2.88 32.85
C SER A 34 4.35 1.77 32.14
N PHE A 35 4.94 0.59 31.92
CA PHE A 35 4.34 -0.55 31.21
C PHE A 35 3.86 -1.67 32.13
N THR A 36 4.01 -1.56 33.46
CA THR A 36 3.55 -2.58 34.43
C THR A 36 2.07 -2.97 34.22
N TRP A 37 1.21 -2.00 33.89
CA TRP A 37 -0.22 -2.26 33.68
C TRP A 37 -0.55 -3.02 32.39
N ASN A 38 0.35 -3.02 31.41
CA ASN A 38 0.19 -3.86 30.21
C ASN A 38 0.44 -5.34 30.55
N ILE A 39 1.42 -5.62 31.41
CA ILE A 39 1.65 -6.98 31.95
C ILE A 39 0.42 -7.44 32.74
N TYR A 40 -0.08 -6.58 33.65
CA TYR A 40 -1.32 -6.84 34.39
C TYR A 40 -2.47 -7.20 33.44
N GLN A 41 -2.70 -6.37 32.43
CA GLN A 41 -3.78 -6.59 31.47
C GLN A 41 -3.63 -7.91 30.73
N TYR A 42 -2.43 -8.26 30.27
CA TYR A 42 -2.20 -9.51 29.54
C TYR A 42 -2.40 -10.72 30.45
N LEU A 43 -1.94 -10.68 31.70
CA LEU A 43 -2.16 -11.76 32.67
C LEU A 43 -3.66 -11.96 32.96
N VAL A 44 -4.42 -10.88 33.17
CA VAL A 44 -5.87 -10.94 33.40
C VAL A 44 -6.60 -11.48 32.17
N LEU A 45 -6.24 -11.03 30.97
CA LEU A 45 -6.85 -11.51 29.72
C LEU A 45 -6.57 -13.00 29.46
N GLU A 46 -5.47 -13.55 29.96
CA GLU A 46 -5.15 -14.98 29.93
C GLU A 46 -5.74 -15.77 31.11
N GLY A 47 -6.59 -15.15 31.93
CA GLY A 47 -7.37 -15.82 32.97
C GLY A 47 -6.76 -15.80 34.37
N ALA A 48 -5.71 -15.01 34.62
CA ALA A 48 -5.17 -14.85 35.98
C ALA A 48 -5.96 -13.82 36.80
N ALA A 49 -6.13 -14.07 38.09
CA ALA A 49 -6.56 -13.07 39.07
C ALA A 49 -5.30 -12.43 39.69
N VAL A 50 -5.04 -11.16 39.35
CA VAL A 50 -3.79 -10.48 39.67
C VAL A 50 -3.99 -9.40 40.73
N THR A 51 -3.18 -9.44 41.80
CA THR A 51 -3.08 -8.36 42.80
C THR A 51 -1.72 -7.67 42.70
N VAL A 52 -1.72 -6.34 42.60
CA VAL A 52 -0.50 -5.54 42.39
C VAL A 52 -0.10 -4.81 43.66
N TYR A 53 1.17 -4.90 44.05
CA TYR A 53 1.75 -4.15 45.15
C TYR A 53 3.00 -3.41 44.67
N ARG A 54 3.15 -2.14 45.07
CA ARG A 54 4.39 -1.40 44.80
C ARG A 54 5.52 -1.96 45.66
N ASN A 55 6.73 -1.95 45.12
CA ASN A 55 7.91 -2.60 45.73
C ASN A 55 8.33 -2.04 47.10
N ASP A 56 7.79 -0.89 47.52
CA ASP A 56 8.01 -0.23 48.81
C ASP A 56 6.75 -0.15 49.69
N LYS A 57 5.64 -0.79 49.28
CA LYS A 57 4.34 -0.75 49.98
C LYS A 57 3.87 -2.10 50.51
N ILE A 58 4.72 -3.12 50.49
CA ILE A 58 4.44 -4.44 51.06
C ILE A 58 5.73 -5.08 51.58
N THR A 59 5.66 -5.81 52.68
CA THR A 59 6.79 -6.61 53.19
C THR A 59 6.73 -8.06 52.71
N VAL A 60 7.82 -8.82 52.87
CA VAL A 60 7.85 -10.25 52.53
C VAL A 60 6.87 -11.03 53.40
N GLU A 61 6.75 -10.70 54.68
CA GLU A 61 5.83 -11.36 55.63
C GLU A 61 4.38 -11.15 55.21
N GLU A 62 4.04 -9.93 54.77
CA GLU A 62 2.71 -9.61 54.24
C GLU A 62 2.43 -10.37 52.94
N LEU A 63 3.41 -10.46 52.03
CA LEU A 63 3.31 -11.26 50.80
C LEU A 63 3.06 -12.75 51.11
N VAL A 64 3.77 -13.31 52.10
CA VAL A 64 3.55 -14.70 52.55
C VAL A 64 2.14 -14.88 53.07
N ALA A 65 1.63 -13.92 53.85
CA ALA A 65 0.25 -13.96 54.36
C ALA A 65 -0.81 -13.88 53.25
N LYS A 66 -0.48 -13.36 52.05
CA LYS A 66 -1.39 -13.38 50.90
C LYS A 66 -1.50 -14.74 50.21
N ASN A 67 -0.65 -15.71 50.53
CA ASN A 67 -0.64 -17.05 49.93
C ASN A 67 -0.68 -17.03 48.38
N PRO A 68 0.28 -16.36 47.72
CA PRO A 68 0.30 -16.22 46.27
C PRO A 68 0.46 -17.57 45.56
N THR A 69 -0.24 -17.76 44.44
CA THR A 69 -0.09 -18.93 43.58
C THR A 69 1.10 -18.79 42.62
N GLN A 70 1.42 -17.55 42.23
CA GLN A 70 2.57 -17.16 41.43
C GLN A 70 3.03 -15.76 41.81
N LEU A 71 4.30 -15.47 41.52
CA LEU A 71 4.91 -14.15 41.70
C LEU A 71 5.40 -13.60 40.36
N VAL A 72 5.04 -12.36 40.05
CA VAL A 72 5.57 -11.61 38.90
C VAL A 72 6.30 -10.37 39.42
N ILE A 73 7.54 -10.17 38.97
CA ILE A 73 8.32 -8.96 39.25
C ILE A 73 8.36 -8.11 37.99
N SER A 74 7.73 -6.93 38.05
CA SER A 74 7.60 -6.04 36.90
C SER A 74 8.94 -5.41 36.49
N PRO A 75 8.99 -4.78 35.30
CA PRO A 75 10.04 -3.83 34.95
C PRO A 75 10.09 -2.67 35.93
N GLY A 76 11.20 -1.93 35.91
CA GLY A 76 11.43 -0.76 36.74
C GLY A 76 12.69 -0.01 36.32
N PRO A 77 12.79 1.30 36.62
CA PRO A 77 14.01 2.05 36.41
C PRO A 77 15.07 1.71 37.48
N GLY A 78 16.32 2.09 37.23
CA GLY A 78 17.41 1.98 38.20
C GLY A 78 18.18 0.67 38.14
N HIS A 79 18.72 0.24 39.27
CA HIS A 79 19.52 -0.97 39.42
C HIS A 79 18.88 -1.92 40.45
N PRO A 80 18.89 -3.25 40.24
CA PRO A 80 18.23 -4.19 41.13
C PRO A 80 18.69 -4.10 42.59
N SER A 81 19.97 -3.79 42.85
CA SER A 81 20.48 -3.69 44.22
C SER A 81 20.01 -2.46 44.99
N THR A 82 19.59 -1.39 44.32
CA THR A 82 19.27 -0.09 44.94
C THR A 82 17.80 0.30 44.82
N ASP A 83 17.13 -0.11 43.74
CA ASP A 83 15.83 0.46 43.36
C ASP A 83 14.68 -0.57 43.35
N SER A 84 14.96 -1.86 43.56
CA SER A 84 13.95 -2.93 43.42
C SER A 84 13.09 -3.19 44.67
N GLY A 85 13.30 -2.43 45.75
CA GLY A 85 12.55 -2.58 47.00
C GLY A 85 12.52 -4.04 47.48
N VAL A 86 11.33 -4.53 47.83
CA VAL A 86 11.09 -5.90 48.31
C VAL A 86 11.31 -7.00 47.24
N SER A 87 11.45 -6.65 45.96
CA SER A 87 11.46 -7.63 44.85
C SER A 87 12.52 -8.72 45.00
N ARG A 88 13.76 -8.36 45.37
CA ARG A 88 14.85 -9.34 45.55
C ARG A 88 14.60 -10.29 46.71
N ASP A 89 14.06 -9.77 47.81
CA ASP A 89 13.80 -10.58 49.00
C ASP A 89 12.55 -11.46 48.82
N ALA A 90 11.55 -10.98 48.06
CA ALA A 90 10.44 -11.80 47.60
C ALA A 90 10.92 -12.96 46.70
N ILE A 91 11.80 -12.70 45.73
CA ILE A 91 12.38 -13.77 44.89
C ILE A 91 13.11 -14.81 45.76
N LYS A 92 13.99 -14.38 46.66
CA LYS A 92 14.70 -15.29 47.58
C LYS A 92 13.74 -16.14 48.42
N HIS A 93 12.66 -15.53 48.90
CA HIS A 93 11.70 -16.22 49.76
C HIS A 93 10.88 -17.27 48.98
N PHE A 94 10.38 -16.92 47.80
CA PHE A 94 9.42 -17.72 47.04
C PHE A 94 10.06 -18.69 46.04
N ALA A 95 11.34 -18.53 45.72
CA ALA A 95 12.05 -19.47 44.86
C ALA A 95 12.00 -20.88 45.46
N GLY A 96 11.65 -21.87 44.62
CA GLY A 96 11.46 -23.25 45.09
C GLY A 96 10.11 -23.52 45.76
N LYS A 97 9.22 -22.52 45.89
CA LYS A 97 7.89 -22.68 46.49
C LYS A 97 6.75 -22.46 45.49
N ILE A 98 6.85 -21.41 44.67
CA ILE A 98 5.86 -21.06 43.64
C ILE A 98 6.56 -20.60 42.35
N PRO A 99 5.87 -20.60 41.20
CA PRO A 99 6.41 -20.04 39.97
C PRO A 99 6.70 -18.54 40.10
N ILE A 100 7.89 -18.13 39.64
CA ILE A 100 8.33 -16.73 39.62
C ILE A 100 8.68 -16.32 38.18
N MET A 101 8.13 -15.18 37.75
CA MET A 101 8.50 -14.52 36.49
C MET A 101 9.09 -13.14 36.75
N GLY A 102 10.15 -12.78 36.04
CA GLY A 102 10.72 -11.43 36.07
C GLY A 102 10.82 -10.78 34.68
N VAL A 103 10.43 -9.52 34.55
CA VAL A 103 10.56 -8.76 33.29
C VAL A 103 11.50 -7.58 33.47
N CYS A 104 12.48 -7.42 32.56
CA CYS A 104 13.49 -6.37 32.58
C CYS A 104 14.21 -6.27 33.95
N MET A 105 13.89 -5.27 34.77
CA MET A 105 14.36 -5.18 36.17
C MET A 105 14.05 -6.44 36.97
N GLY A 106 12.92 -7.09 36.73
CA GLY A 106 12.57 -8.36 37.38
C GLY A 106 13.54 -9.50 37.03
N GLN A 107 13.95 -9.63 35.77
CA GLN A 107 15.01 -10.57 35.38
C GLN A 107 16.34 -10.19 36.02
N GLN A 108 16.68 -8.90 36.06
CA GLN A 108 17.90 -8.41 36.70
C GLN A 108 17.92 -8.72 38.21
N CYS A 109 16.77 -8.65 38.88
CA CYS A 109 16.63 -9.09 40.26
C CYS A 109 16.87 -10.60 40.41
N ILE A 110 16.30 -11.42 39.53
CA ILE A 110 16.56 -12.88 39.50
C ILE A 110 18.07 -13.14 39.32
N PHE A 111 18.68 -12.52 38.32
CA PHE A 111 20.11 -12.65 38.03
C PHE A 111 20.98 -12.27 39.24
N SER A 112 20.67 -11.14 39.89
CA SER A 112 21.39 -10.64 41.07
C SER A 112 21.18 -11.51 42.32
N VAL A 113 19.96 -12.03 42.55
CA VAL A 113 19.65 -12.86 43.71
C VAL A 113 20.46 -14.15 43.72
N PHE A 114 20.69 -14.74 42.56
CA PHE A 114 21.49 -15.96 42.42
C PHE A 114 22.99 -15.70 42.26
N GLY A 115 23.45 -14.45 42.47
CA GLY A 115 24.87 -14.11 42.55
C GLY A 115 25.49 -13.54 41.27
N GLY A 116 24.68 -13.24 40.26
CA GLY A 116 25.16 -12.66 39.00
C GLY A 116 25.27 -11.14 39.05
N GLU A 117 26.15 -10.57 38.23
CA GLU A 117 26.33 -9.13 38.13
C GLU A 117 25.49 -8.54 36.99
N VAL A 118 24.75 -7.49 37.31
CA VAL A 118 24.01 -6.67 36.34
C VAL A 118 24.85 -5.44 36.06
N SER A 119 25.31 -5.29 34.82
CA SER A 119 26.16 -4.17 34.42
C SER A 119 25.77 -3.69 33.01
N TYR A 120 26.55 -2.77 32.44
CA TYR A 120 26.24 -2.17 31.15
C TYR A 120 26.17 -3.23 30.05
N ALA A 121 25.06 -3.27 29.30
CA ALA A 121 24.75 -4.29 28.31
C ALA A 121 25.55 -4.17 27.00
N GLY A 122 26.58 -3.32 26.93
CA GLY A 122 27.35 -3.01 25.71
C GLY A 122 26.66 -2.00 24.79
N GLU A 123 25.32 -1.99 24.78
CA GLU A 123 24.48 -1.09 23.97
C GLU A 123 23.31 -0.51 24.77
N ILE A 124 22.82 0.67 24.34
CA ILE A 124 21.62 1.31 24.88
C ILE A 124 20.51 1.20 23.85
N LEU A 125 19.45 0.46 24.17
CA LEU A 125 18.30 0.25 23.29
C LEU A 125 17.00 0.51 24.03
N HIS A 126 16.32 1.60 23.65
CA HIS A 126 15.01 1.99 24.16
C HIS A 126 13.99 2.03 23.01
N GLY A 127 12.97 1.18 23.07
CA GLY A 127 11.85 1.15 22.12
C GLY A 127 12.20 0.60 20.74
N LYS A 128 13.22 -0.25 20.65
CA LYS A 128 13.62 -0.91 19.39
C LYS A 128 13.47 -2.42 19.51
N THR A 129 13.19 -3.08 18.38
CA THR A 129 13.08 -4.53 18.30
C THR A 129 14.43 -5.18 18.01
N SER A 130 14.59 -6.44 18.44
CA SER A 130 15.73 -7.30 18.08
C SER A 130 15.24 -8.73 17.84
N PRO A 131 15.86 -9.50 16.93
CA PRO A 131 15.47 -10.89 16.66
C PRO A 131 15.95 -11.81 17.80
N LEU A 132 15.00 -12.35 18.57
CA LEU A 132 15.27 -13.20 19.72
C LEU A 132 15.53 -14.65 19.32
N ARG A 133 16.64 -15.22 19.81
CA ARG A 133 16.84 -16.68 19.81
C ARG A 133 16.54 -17.24 21.19
N HIS A 134 15.95 -18.44 21.25
CA HIS A 134 15.54 -19.04 22.50
C HIS A 134 15.61 -20.58 22.52
N ASP A 135 15.56 -21.17 23.71
CA ASP A 135 15.65 -22.61 23.93
C ASP A 135 14.34 -23.39 23.63
N SER A 136 13.24 -22.68 23.37
CA SER A 136 11.90 -23.23 23.07
C SER A 136 11.25 -23.98 24.23
N LYS A 137 11.72 -23.74 25.46
CA LYS A 137 11.17 -24.31 26.69
C LYS A 137 10.53 -23.22 27.53
N GLY A 138 9.83 -23.62 28.59
CA GLY A 138 9.26 -22.69 29.58
C GLY A 138 8.36 -21.64 28.92
N MET A 139 8.70 -20.37 29.12
CA MET A 139 7.98 -19.25 28.50
C MET A 139 7.98 -19.30 26.97
N TYR A 140 8.99 -19.89 26.34
CA TYR A 140 9.15 -19.97 24.88
C TYR A 140 8.52 -21.21 24.25
N ALA A 141 7.80 -22.03 25.02
CA ALA A 141 7.20 -23.26 24.51
C ALA A 141 6.25 -23.00 23.34
N GLY A 142 6.52 -23.65 22.20
CA GLY A 142 5.71 -23.56 20.98
C GLY A 142 5.93 -22.28 20.16
N LEU A 143 6.92 -21.45 20.50
CA LEU A 143 7.21 -20.21 19.79
C LEU A 143 8.23 -20.40 18.65
N PRO A 144 8.12 -19.66 17.53
CA PRO A 144 9.10 -19.69 16.46
C PRO A 144 10.39 -18.94 16.86
N GLN A 145 11.51 -19.28 16.23
CA GLN A 145 12.77 -18.57 16.42
C GLN A 145 12.78 -17.19 15.75
N ASP A 146 13.76 -16.36 16.13
CA ASP A 146 14.00 -15.01 15.59
C ASP A 146 12.80 -14.06 15.74
N LEU A 147 12.03 -14.21 16.83
CA LEU A 147 10.90 -13.34 17.17
C LEU A 147 11.35 -11.89 17.38
N PRO A 148 10.67 -10.89 16.79
CA PRO A 148 10.94 -9.49 17.11
C PRO A 148 10.51 -9.19 18.55
N VAL A 149 11.45 -8.77 19.39
CA VAL A 149 11.19 -8.39 20.79
C VAL A 149 11.69 -6.99 21.13
N THR A 150 10.91 -6.24 21.90
CA THR A 150 11.18 -4.83 22.24
C THR A 150 12.07 -4.70 23.47
N ARG A 151 13.13 -3.90 23.35
CA ARG A 151 14.13 -3.66 24.40
C ARG A 151 14.05 -2.24 24.95
N TYR A 152 14.13 -2.10 26.28
CA TYR A 152 14.19 -0.84 27.02
C TYR A 152 15.24 -0.87 28.12
N HIS A 153 16.48 -1.23 27.77
CA HIS A 153 17.52 -1.40 28.77
C HIS A 153 18.90 -0.92 28.30
N SER A 154 19.67 -0.43 29.27
CA SER A 154 21.11 -0.17 29.18
C SER A 154 21.91 -1.12 30.06
N LEU A 155 21.24 -1.86 30.95
CA LEU A 155 21.81 -2.84 31.86
C LEU A 155 21.31 -4.24 31.48
N ALA A 156 22.14 -5.26 31.69
CA ALA A 156 21.77 -6.66 31.54
C ALA A 156 22.68 -7.54 32.42
N GLY A 157 22.26 -8.78 32.64
CA GLY A 157 23.16 -9.79 33.20
C GLY A 157 24.29 -10.11 32.21
N THR A 158 25.47 -10.45 32.73
CA THR A 158 26.66 -10.69 31.91
C THR A 158 27.10 -12.15 31.92
N HIS A 159 27.57 -12.66 30.78
CA HIS A 159 28.07 -14.05 30.67
C HIS A 159 29.18 -14.40 31.67
N PRO A 160 30.20 -13.55 31.92
CA PRO A 160 31.27 -13.87 32.87
C PRO A 160 30.79 -14.07 34.31
N THR A 161 29.63 -13.52 34.66
CA THR A 161 29.04 -13.61 36.00
C THR A 161 27.75 -14.42 36.00
N LEU A 162 27.45 -15.16 34.94
CA LEU A 162 26.29 -16.04 34.87
C LEU A 162 26.36 -17.06 36.02
N PRO A 163 25.42 -17.03 36.98
CA PRO A 163 25.44 -17.95 38.10
C PRO A 163 25.29 -19.40 37.67
N GLU A 164 25.97 -20.32 38.36
CA GLU A 164 25.86 -21.76 38.08
C GLU A 164 24.42 -22.27 38.22
N ALA A 165 23.62 -21.67 39.10
CA ALA A 165 22.22 -22.02 39.32
C ALA A 165 21.29 -21.58 38.16
N LEU A 166 21.76 -20.70 37.27
CA LEU A 166 20.99 -20.18 36.15
C LEU A 166 21.49 -20.75 34.82
N GLU A 167 20.58 -20.89 33.86
CA GLU A 167 20.88 -21.13 32.45
C GLU A 167 20.32 -20.00 31.58
N VAL A 168 21.01 -19.68 30.49
CA VAL A 168 20.52 -18.71 29.50
C VAL A 168 19.45 -19.36 28.64
N THR A 169 18.26 -18.77 28.62
CA THR A 169 17.11 -19.29 27.85
C THR A 169 16.84 -18.53 26.57
N SER A 170 17.32 -17.28 26.47
CA SER A 170 17.25 -16.50 25.24
C SER A 170 18.35 -15.45 25.14
N TRP A 171 18.71 -15.08 23.91
CA TRP A 171 19.79 -14.12 23.62
C TRP A 171 19.59 -13.39 22.28
N ILE A 172 20.19 -12.20 22.15
CA ILE A 172 20.38 -11.52 20.85
C ILE A 172 21.79 -11.80 20.36
N ALA A 173 21.92 -12.31 19.14
CA ALA A 173 23.22 -12.56 18.54
C ALA A 173 24.00 -11.24 18.33
N SER A 174 25.23 -11.18 18.85
CA SER A 174 26.18 -10.09 18.62
C SER A 174 27.30 -10.59 17.71
N PRO A 175 27.56 -9.93 16.56
CA PRO A 175 28.71 -10.27 15.70
C PRO A 175 30.06 -10.01 16.36
N ASP A 176 30.10 -9.13 17.36
CA ASP A 176 31.33 -8.55 17.90
C ASP A 176 31.87 -9.27 19.15
N ASP A 177 31.05 -10.10 19.82
CA ASP A 177 31.36 -10.69 21.14
C ASP A 177 31.66 -12.20 21.09
N GLY A 178 32.27 -12.68 20.01
CA GLY A 178 32.64 -14.10 19.87
C GLY A 178 31.47 -15.08 19.86
N GLY A 179 30.25 -14.59 19.61
CA GLY A 179 29.03 -15.39 19.40
C GLY A 179 28.14 -15.62 20.64
N GLN A 180 28.50 -15.12 21.83
CA GLN A 180 27.69 -15.34 23.05
C GLN A 180 26.44 -14.45 23.13
N GLY A 181 26.48 -13.24 22.54
CA GLY A 181 25.33 -12.33 22.44
C GLY A 181 24.88 -11.71 23.77
N VAL A 182 23.87 -10.84 23.72
CA VAL A 182 23.27 -10.23 24.92
C VAL A 182 22.27 -11.20 25.55
N ILE A 183 22.41 -11.50 26.85
CA ILE A 183 21.46 -12.34 27.59
C ILE A 183 20.10 -11.66 27.62
N MET A 184 19.09 -12.31 27.05
CA MET A 184 17.72 -11.82 26.98
C MET A 184 16.74 -12.59 27.84
N GLY A 185 17.16 -13.73 28.39
CA GLY A 185 16.37 -14.49 29.32
C GLY A 185 17.21 -15.51 30.06
N VAL A 186 16.81 -15.79 31.30
CA VAL A 186 17.43 -16.79 32.16
C VAL A 186 16.39 -17.62 32.88
N ARG A 187 16.75 -18.85 33.22
CA ARG A 187 15.92 -19.75 34.02
C ARG A 187 16.78 -20.41 35.08
N HIS A 188 16.22 -20.63 36.27
CA HIS A 188 16.89 -21.40 37.30
C HIS A 188 16.85 -22.89 36.94
N LYS A 189 17.94 -23.64 37.17
CA LYS A 189 18.03 -25.06 36.75
C LYS A 189 17.09 -25.99 37.54
N GLU A 190 16.81 -25.66 38.80
CA GLU A 190 15.94 -26.45 39.69
C GLU A 190 14.56 -25.83 39.94
N TYR A 191 14.50 -24.57 40.35
CA TYR A 191 13.26 -23.85 40.69
C TYR A 191 12.53 -23.30 39.47
N VAL A 192 11.19 -23.24 39.55
CA VAL A 192 10.31 -22.61 38.53
C VAL A 192 10.46 -21.08 38.57
N VAL A 193 11.63 -20.60 38.19
CA VAL A 193 12.01 -19.19 38.17
C VAL A 193 12.56 -18.89 36.78
N GLU A 194 11.89 -18.00 36.05
CA GLU A 194 12.27 -17.62 34.69
C GLU A 194 12.12 -16.11 34.49
N GLY A 195 13.05 -15.48 33.78
CA GLY A 195 13.00 -14.05 33.53
C GLY A 195 13.39 -13.68 32.12
N VAL A 196 12.90 -12.54 31.66
CA VAL A 196 13.16 -11.97 30.33
C VAL A 196 13.61 -10.52 30.43
N GLN A 197 14.63 -10.12 29.66
CA GLN A 197 15.22 -8.77 29.68
C GLN A 197 14.44 -7.81 28.78
N PHE A 198 13.83 -8.35 27.71
CA PHE A 198 12.91 -7.62 26.84
C PHE A 198 11.52 -7.52 27.48
N HIS A 199 10.65 -6.74 26.85
CA HIS A 199 9.30 -6.47 27.34
C HIS A 199 8.26 -7.28 26.54
N PRO A 200 7.77 -8.44 27.03
CA PRO A 200 6.75 -9.24 26.37
C PRO A 200 5.40 -8.50 26.24
N GLU A 201 5.16 -7.50 27.08
CA GLU A 201 3.97 -6.66 27.05
C GLU A 201 4.03 -5.54 26.00
N SER A 202 5.20 -5.30 25.39
CA SER A 202 5.35 -4.22 24.43
C SER A 202 4.64 -4.53 23.12
N ILE A 203 4.03 -3.50 22.54
CA ILE A 203 3.26 -3.57 21.29
C ILE A 203 4.08 -4.07 20.08
N LEU A 204 5.41 -3.93 20.11
CA LEU A 204 6.28 -4.41 19.02
C LEU A 204 6.92 -5.77 19.33
N THR A 205 6.59 -6.38 20.47
CA THR A 205 7.03 -7.74 20.82
C THR A 205 6.03 -8.75 20.30
N ALA A 206 6.46 -9.60 19.37
CA ALA A 206 5.64 -10.70 18.87
C ALA A 206 5.46 -11.78 19.95
N GLU A 207 4.27 -12.38 19.98
CA GLU A 207 3.91 -13.54 20.82
C GLU A 207 4.10 -13.37 22.34
N GLY A 208 4.27 -12.15 22.84
CA GLY A 208 4.49 -11.91 24.26
C GLY A 208 3.33 -12.37 25.17
N ARG A 209 2.08 -12.36 24.67
CA ARG A 209 0.94 -12.97 25.37
C ARG A 209 1.06 -14.48 25.51
N ILE A 210 1.56 -15.18 24.49
CA ILE A 210 1.78 -16.63 24.59
C ILE A 210 2.86 -16.93 25.63
N MET A 211 3.90 -16.09 25.73
CA MET A 211 4.92 -16.23 26.78
C MET A 211 4.32 -16.12 28.18
N LEU A 212 3.47 -15.12 28.41
CA LEU A 212 2.75 -14.95 29.69
C LEU A 212 1.79 -16.12 29.95
N LYS A 213 1.07 -16.57 28.92
CA LYS A 213 0.18 -17.74 29.01
C LYS A 213 0.94 -19.02 29.38
N ASN A 214 2.13 -19.22 28.82
CA ASN A 214 2.99 -20.36 29.15
C ASN A 214 3.42 -20.32 30.61
N PHE A 215 3.79 -19.13 31.12
CA PHE A 215 4.06 -18.93 32.55
C PHE A 215 2.85 -19.25 33.43
N LEU A 216 1.66 -18.77 33.08
CA LEU A 216 0.44 -19.02 33.86
C LEU A 216 0.04 -20.49 33.96
N LYS A 217 0.54 -21.36 33.06
CA LYS A 217 0.32 -22.81 33.15
C LYS A 217 1.25 -23.51 34.13
N MET A 218 2.31 -22.84 34.59
CA MET A 218 3.29 -23.44 35.50
C MET A 218 2.72 -23.61 36.91
N ARG A 219 3.12 -24.68 37.59
CA ARG A 219 2.70 -25.04 38.96
C ARG A 219 3.88 -25.61 39.75
N GLY A 220 3.84 -25.47 41.07
CA GLY A 220 4.89 -25.96 41.96
C GLY A 220 6.11 -25.04 42.05
N GLY A 221 7.02 -25.37 42.95
CA GLY A 221 8.22 -24.59 43.21
C GLY A 221 9.44 -25.04 42.41
N THR A 222 9.45 -26.31 41.97
CA THR A 222 10.54 -26.93 41.18
C THR A 222 10.07 -27.40 39.80
N TRP A 223 10.97 -27.48 38.82
CA TRP A 223 10.62 -27.99 37.49
C TRP A 223 10.12 -29.43 37.52
N ALA A 224 10.67 -30.26 38.42
CA ALA A 224 10.22 -31.64 38.63
C ALA A 224 8.75 -31.69 39.11
N GLU A 225 8.37 -30.83 40.06
CA GLU A 225 6.97 -30.70 40.49
C GLU A 225 6.08 -30.19 39.37
N ASN A 226 6.53 -29.17 38.62
CA ASN A 226 5.80 -28.64 37.48
C ASN A 226 5.51 -29.73 36.43
N GLU A 227 6.52 -30.51 36.04
CA GLU A 227 6.35 -31.64 35.12
C GLU A 227 5.39 -32.70 35.66
N ARG A 228 5.48 -33.01 36.97
CA ARG A 228 4.53 -33.93 37.62
C ARG A 228 3.10 -33.38 37.52
N PHE A 229 2.87 -32.11 37.81
CA PHE A 229 1.55 -31.49 37.70
C PHE A 229 1.04 -31.47 36.26
N GLN A 230 1.89 -31.20 35.27
CA GLN A 230 1.51 -31.28 33.84
C GLN A 230 1.10 -32.71 33.45
N LYS A 231 1.81 -33.73 33.93
CA LYS A 231 1.47 -35.14 33.71
C LYS A 231 0.19 -35.55 34.46
N GLU A 232 -0.03 -35.06 35.68
CA GLU A 232 -1.25 -35.32 36.45
C GLU A 232 -2.49 -34.73 35.79
N VAL A 233 -2.41 -33.50 35.26
CA VAL A 233 -3.47 -32.87 34.46
C VAL A 233 -3.73 -33.66 33.18
N ALA A 234 -2.68 -34.13 32.50
CA ALA A 234 -2.80 -34.99 31.33
C ALA A 234 -3.41 -36.38 31.66
N SER A 235 -3.21 -36.89 32.89
CA SER A 235 -3.72 -38.19 33.35
C SER A 235 -5.15 -38.15 33.91
N LYS A 236 -5.59 -36.99 34.46
CA LYS A 236 -6.97 -36.76 34.93
C LYS A 236 -7.93 -36.45 33.78
N ALA A 237 -7.42 -36.15 32.59
CA ALA A 237 -8.18 -36.25 31.36
C ALA A 237 -8.43 -37.74 31.07
N THR A 238 -9.61 -38.25 31.44
CA THR A 238 -9.99 -39.66 31.21
C THR A 238 -9.86 -40.02 29.72
N PRO A 239 -9.30 -41.19 29.37
CA PRO A 239 -9.31 -41.67 28.00
C PRO A 239 -10.73 -42.12 27.66
N ILE A 240 -11.51 -41.24 27.02
CA ILE A 240 -12.61 -41.71 26.18
C ILE A 240 -11.93 -42.54 25.08
N GLY A 241 -12.37 -43.79 24.96
CA GLY A 241 -11.70 -44.83 24.18
C GLY A 241 -11.30 -44.39 22.78
N ALA A 242 -10.32 -45.10 22.23
CA ALA A 242 -9.85 -44.97 20.86
C ALA A 242 -10.97 -45.25 19.83
N ALA A 243 -11.93 -44.34 19.72
CA ALA A 243 -12.25 -43.77 18.43
C ALA A 243 -11.16 -42.73 18.19
N SER A 244 -10.51 -42.78 17.04
CA SER A 244 -9.74 -41.64 16.54
C SER A 244 -10.59 -40.39 16.77
N SER A 245 -10.15 -39.48 17.66
CA SER A 245 -10.67 -38.12 17.60
C SER A 245 -10.45 -37.67 16.16
N PRO A 246 -11.53 -37.31 15.42
CA PRO A 246 -11.34 -36.89 14.05
C PRO A 246 -10.37 -35.72 14.12
N LYS A 247 -9.30 -35.77 13.32
CA LYS A 247 -8.42 -34.61 13.08
C LYS A 247 -9.35 -33.41 12.97
N GLU A 248 -9.34 -32.53 13.96
CA GLU A 248 -10.30 -31.43 14.02
C GLU A 248 -10.11 -30.65 12.72
N ASN A 249 -11.12 -30.71 11.87
CA ASN A 249 -10.98 -30.29 10.49
C ASN A 249 -10.76 -28.77 10.52
N ILE A 250 -9.66 -28.31 9.96
CA ILE A 250 -9.34 -26.89 9.83
C ILE A 250 -10.49 -26.06 9.24
N LEU A 251 -11.31 -26.66 8.36
CA LEU A 251 -12.53 -26.04 7.85
C LEU A 251 -13.53 -25.73 8.98
N ASP A 252 -13.75 -26.67 9.90
CA ASP A 252 -14.65 -26.50 11.04
C ASP A 252 -14.15 -25.40 11.98
N LYS A 253 -12.82 -25.32 12.17
CA LYS A 253 -12.19 -24.24 12.94
C LYS A 253 -12.40 -22.87 12.29
N ILE A 254 -12.14 -22.76 10.97
CA ILE A 254 -12.36 -21.53 10.22
C ILE A 254 -13.83 -21.11 10.30
N PHE A 255 -14.73 -22.08 10.12
CA PHE A 255 -16.17 -21.87 10.12
C PHE A 255 -16.69 -21.41 11.49
N ALA A 256 -16.29 -22.09 12.57
CA ALA A 256 -16.68 -21.73 13.94
C ALA A 256 -16.21 -20.32 14.30
N HIS A 257 -14.97 -19.97 13.95
CA HIS A 257 -14.45 -18.63 14.15
C HIS A 257 -15.21 -17.58 13.34
N ARG A 258 -15.48 -17.86 12.05
CA ARG A 258 -16.21 -16.92 11.20
C ARG A 258 -17.64 -16.70 11.70
N LYS A 259 -18.32 -17.74 12.18
CA LYS A 259 -19.62 -17.60 12.87
C LYS A 259 -19.55 -16.64 14.05
N ALA A 260 -18.57 -16.80 14.93
CA ALA A 260 -18.38 -15.90 16.07
C ALA A 260 -18.09 -14.47 15.63
N ALA A 261 -17.22 -14.28 14.62
CA ALA A 261 -16.86 -12.99 14.08
C ALA A 261 -18.07 -12.28 13.43
N VAL A 262 -18.85 -12.97 12.61
CA VAL A 262 -20.08 -12.41 11.99
C VAL A 262 -21.12 -12.07 13.07
N ALA A 263 -21.26 -12.88 14.11
CA ALA A 263 -22.17 -12.59 15.22
C ALA A 263 -21.78 -11.31 15.99
N ALA A 264 -20.48 -11.05 16.15
CA ALA A 264 -19.99 -9.78 16.70
C ALA A 264 -20.19 -8.62 15.73
N GLN A 265 -19.88 -8.84 14.45
CA GLN A 265 -20.00 -7.86 13.37
C GLN A 265 -21.43 -7.31 13.23
N LYS A 266 -22.43 -8.18 13.29
CA LYS A 266 -23.87 -7.82 13.23
C LYS A 266 -24.35 -6.91 14.36
N LYS A 267 -23.55 -6.70 15.41
CA LYS A 267 -23.87 -5.81 16.53
C LYS A 267 -23.28 -4.41 16.34
N LEU A 268 -22.33 -4.24 15.43
CA LEU A 268 -21.67 -2.96 15.19
C LEU A 268 -22.63 -2.01 14.46
N PRO A 269 -22.76 -0.74 14.90
CA PRO A 269 -23.47 0.29 14.12
C PRO A 269 -22.92 0.35 12.69
N SER A 270 -23.79 0.60 11.70
CA SER A 270 -23.53 0.53 10.25
C SER A 270 -23.39 -0.87 9.66
N GLN A 271 -23.30 -1.90 10.50
CA GLN A 271 -23.16 -3.29 10.09
C GLN A 271 -24.24 -4.18 10.70
N ARG A 272 -25.28 -3.60 11.32
CA ARG A 272 -26.45 -4.36 11.76
C ARG A 272 -27.26 -4.83 10.54
N PRO A 273 -27.95 -5.98 10.61
CA PRO A 273 -28.83 -6.41 9.53
C PRO A 273 -29.83 -5.34 9.08
N SER A 274 -30.42 -4.59 10.02
CA SER A 274 -31.33 -3.48 9.72
C SER A 274 -30.66 -2.32 9.00
N ASP A 275 -29.39 -2.03 9.31
CA ASP A 275 -28.64 -0.95 8.66
C ASP A 275 -28.32 -1.33 7.22
N LEU A 276 -27.88 -2.58 7.00
CA LEU A 276 -27.62 -3.08 5.63
C LEU A 276 -28.91 -3.12 4.81
N GLN A 277 -30.01 -3.57 5.40
CA GLN A 277 -31.31 -3.61 4.74
C GLN A 277 -31.77 -2.21 4.34
N ALA A 278 -31.67 -1.23 5.24
CA ALA A 278 -31.98 0.17 4.94
C ALA A 278 -31.09 0.73 3.82
N CYS A 279 -29.78 0.43 3.83
CA CYS A 279 -28.86 0.82 2.75
C CYS A 279 -29.25 0.22 1.39
N TYR A 280 -29.70 -1.05 1.38
CA TYR A 280 -30.13 -1.71 0.15
C TYR A 280 -31.45 -1.12 -0.38
N GLU A 281 -32.42 -0.85 0.49
CA GLU A 281 -33.69 -0.19 0.15
C GLU A 281 -33.50 1.24 -0.37
N MET A 282 -32.45 1.93 0.09
CA MET A 282 -32.01 3.22 -0.46
C MET A 282 -31.30 3.11 -1.82
N ASN A 283 -31.20 1.91 -2.40
CA ASN A 283 -30.52 1.63 -3.68
C ASN A 283 -29.02 1.99 -3.66
N LEU A 284 -28.34 1.82 -2.51
CA LEU A 284 -26.92 2.13 -2.39
C LEU A 284 -25.99 1.06 -3.01
N SER A 285 -26.52 -0.11 -3.40
CA SER A 285 -25.74 -1.14 -4.06
C SER A 285 -25.38 -0.73 -5.50
N PRO A 286 -24.11 -0.81 -5.93
CA PRO A 286 -23.72 -0.54 -7.32
C PRO A 286 -24.42 -1.49 -8.31
N PRO A 287 -24.63 -1.10 -9.59
CA PRO A 287 -25.22 -1.99 -10.59
C PRO A 287 -24.46 -3.32 -10.72
N SER A 288 -25.19 -4.44 -10.65
CA SER A 288 -24.63 -5.78 -10.86
C SER A 288 -24.64 -6.18 -12.33
N ILE A 289 -23.75 -7.10 -12.70
CA ILE A 289 -23.76 -7.78 -14.01
C ILE A 289 -24.04 -9.27 -13.84
N SER A 290 -24.52 -9.91 -14.91
CA SER A 290 -24.79 -11.35 -14.92
C SER A 290 -23.49 -12.17 -14.86
N PHE A 291 -23.29 -12.86 -13.74
CA PHE A 291 -22.17 -13.79 -13.55
C PHE A 291 -22.16 -14.90 -14.61
N VAL A 292 -23.33 -15.45 -14.94
CA VAL A 292 -23.49 -16.51 -15.94
C VAL A 292 -23.11 -16.04 -17.34
N ASP A 293 -23.62 -14.88 -17.76
CA ASP A 293 -23.34 -14.36 -19.10
C ASP A 293 -21.87 -13.94 -19.24
N ARG A 294 -21.29 -13.42 -18.16
CA ARG A 294 -19.87 -13.07 -18.14
C ARG A 294 -18.97 -14.29 -18.31
N LEU A 295 -19.31 -15.43 -17.71
CA LEU A 295 -18.60 -16.70 -17.93
C LEU A 295 -18.75 -17.24 -19.36
N ARG A 296 -19.80 -16.87 -20.10
CA ARG A 296 -19.98 -17.26 -21.51
C ARG A 296 -19.27 -16.31 -22.49
N LEU A 297 -18.94 -15.09 -22.05
CA LEU A 297 -18.35 -14.04 -22.87
C LEU A 297 -16.83 -13.91 -22.64
N SER A 298 -16.10 -15.02 -22.68
CA SER A 298 -14.63 -15.02 -22.49
C SER A 298 -13.86 -14.74 -23.79
N PRO A 299 -12.70 -14.07 -23.73
CA PRO A 299 -11.77 -14.00 -24.85
C PRO A 299 -11.06 -15.33 -25.13
N PHE A 300 -11.17 -16.29 -24.22
CA PHE A 300 -10.55 -17.60 -24.31
C PHE A 300 -11.60 -18.72 -24.41
N PRO A 301 -11.25 -19.87 -24.99
CA PRO A 301 -12.15 -21.04 -25.01
C PRO A 301 -12.58 -21.53 -23.62
N LEU A 302 -11.76 -21.25 -22.60
CA LEU A 302 -12.01 -21.58 -21.20
C LEU A 302 -11.97 -20.29 -20.39
N SER A 303 -13.03 -20.00 -19.63
CA SER A 303 -13.14 -18.76 -18.87
C SER A 303 -12.24 -18.76 -17.64
N LEU A 304 -11.67 -17.59 -17.31
CA LEU A 304 -10.82 -17.43 -16.14
C LEU A 304 -11.53 -16.71 -15.01
N MET A 305 -11.49 -17.32 -13.83
CA MET A 305 -11.82 -16.70 -12.55
C MET A 305 -10.51 -16.44 -11.80
N ALA A 306 -9.99 -15.22 -11.89
CA ALA A 306 -8.72 -14.86 -11.29
C ALA A 306 -8.90 -14.46 -9.81
N GLU A 307 -8.18 -15.12 -8.91
CA GLU A 307 -8.33 -14.96 -7.47
C GLU A 307 -7.27 -14.01 -6.89
N VAL A 308 -7.73 -13.01 -6.12
CA VAL A 308 -6.92 -12.10 -5.32
C VAL A 308 -6.86 -12.64 -3.89
N LYS A 309 -5.65 -12.99 -3.40
CA LYS A 309 -5.48 -13.71 -2.12
C LYS A 309 -4.14 -13.43 -1.44
N ARG A 310 -4.15 -12.84 -0.24
CA ARG A 310 -2.91 -12.54 0.50
C ARG A 310 -2.33 -13.74 1.25
N ALA A 311 -3.16 -14.66 1.71
CA ALA A 311 -2.75 -15.84 2.46
C ALA A 311 -3.67 -17.04 2.21
N SER A 312 -3.28 -18.24 2.64
CA SER A 312 -4.17 -19.40 2.70
C SER A 312 -3.83 -20.33 3.87
N PRO A 313 -4.81 -21.11 4.39
CA PRO A 313 -4.55 -22.07 5.46
C PRO A 313 -3.41 -23.06 5.18
N SER A 314 -3.27 -23.48 3.92
CA SER A 314 -2.26 -24.47 3.50
C SER A 314 -0.86 -23.90 3.25
N LYS A 315 -0.74 -22.60 2.95
CA LYS A 315 0.53 -21.98 2.52
C LYS A 315 0.99 -20.83 3.43
N GLY A 316 0.17 -20.39 4.37
CA GLY A 316 0.42 -19.18 5.14
C GLY A 316 0.32 -17.93 4.27
N ILE A 317 1.09 -16.89 4.62
CA ILE A 317 1.17 -15.63 3.88
C ILE A 317 1.83 -15.86 2.52
N ILE A 318 1.13 -15.48 1.45
CA ILE A 318 1.62 -15.51 0.07
C ILE A 318 2.23 -14.15 -0.29
N SER A 319 1.47 -13.07 -0.08
CA SER A 319 1.91 -11.70 -0.31
C SER A 319 1.01 -10.71 0.45
N ILE A 320 1.44 -10.31 1.64
CA ILE A 320 0.66 -9.38 2.47
C ILE A 320 0.60 -7.96 1.87
N SER A 321 1.63 -7.56 1.12
CA SER A 321 1.71 -6.26 0.45
C SER A 321 0.87 -6.16 -0.82
N THR A 322 0.12 -7.22 -1.18
CA THR A 322 -0.73 -7.21 -2.37
C THR A 322 -1.82 -6.14 -2.27
N CYS A 323 -1.82 -5.24 -3.24
CA CYS A 323 -2.89 -4.28 -3.49
C CYS A 323 -3.98 -4.95 -4.34
N ALA A 324 -5.09 -5.32 -3.70
CA ALA A 324 -6.21 -6.01 -4.34
C ALA A 324 -6.77 -5.31 -5.61
N PRO A 325 -7.09 -4.00 -5.60
CA PRO A 325 -7.61 -3.33 -6.79
C PRO A 325 -6.62 -3.28 -7.95
N ALA A 326 -5.32 -3.05 -7.68
CA ALA A 326 -4.30 -3.03 -8.72
C ALA A 326 -4.15 -4.40 -9.40
N GLN A 327 -4.18 -5.48 -8.61
CA GLN A 327 -4.11 -6.84 -9.12
C GLN A 327 -5.38 -7.23 -9.90
N ALA A 328 -6.56 -6.82 -9.41
CA ALA A 328 -7.81 -7.04 -10.14
C ALA A 328 -7.84 -6.34 -11.50
N MET A 329 -7.28 -5.13 -11.60
CA MET A 329 -7.12 -4.41 -12.86
C MET A 329 -6.21 -5.17 -13.83
N GLU A 330 -5.07 -5.67 -13.36
CA GLU A 330 -4.15 -6.48 -14.18
C GLU A 330 -4.84 -7.75 -14.71
N TYR A 331 -5.60 -8.44 -13.87
CA TYR A 331 -6.38 -9.62 -14.27
C TYR A 331 -7.50 -9.29 -15.26
N ALA A 332 -8.22 -8.18 -15.05
CA ALA A 332 -9.28 -7.75 -15.95
C ALA A 332 -8.74 -7.44 -17.35
N LEU A 333 -7.63 -6.69 -17.43
CA LEU A 333 -6.95 -6.36 -18.69
C LEU A 333 -6.35 -7.60 -19.37
N ALA A 334 -5.95 -8.61 -18.60
CA ALA A 334 -5.49 -9.90 -19.12
C ALA A 334 -6.62 -10.85 -19.59
N GLY A 335 -7.88 -10.41 -19.50
CA GLY A 335 -9.03 -11.16 -20.02
C GLY A 335 -9.72 -12.09 -19.01
N ALA A 336 -9.53 -11.88 -17.71
CA ALA A 336 -10.32 -12.58 -16.71
C ALA A 336 -11.83 -12.30 -16.91
N SER A 337 -12.65 -13.35 -16.83
CA SER A 337 -14.11 -13.23 -16.85
C SER A 337 -14.64 -12.88 -15.46
N VAL A 338 -13.96 -13.32 -14.41
CA VAL A 338 -14.38 -13.12 -13.01
C VAL A 338 -13.16 -12.77 -12.17
N ILE A 339 -13.32 -11.82 -11.25
CA ILE A 339 -12.36 -11.56 -10.18
C ILE A 339 -12.93 -12.15 -8.89
N SER A 340 -12.25 -13.15 -8.35
CA SER A 340 -12.56 -13.75 -7.05
C SER A 340 -11.79 -13.02 -5.97
N VAL A 341 -12.48 -12.38 -5.03
CA VAL A 341 -11.86 -11.63 -3.94
C VAL A 341 -12.09 -12.37 -2.64
N LEU A 342 -11.00 -12.75 -1.95
CA LEU A 342 -11.09 -13.31 -0.61
C LEU A 342 -11.41 -12.18 0.37
N THR A 343 -12.50 -12.35 1.15
CA THR A 343 -12.94 -11.36 2.15
C THR A 343 -12.79 -11.85 3.58
N GLU A 344 -12.30 -13.07 3.78
CA GLU A 344 -12.08 -13.66 5.10
C GLU A 344 -10.78 -13.08 5.74
N PRO A 345 -10.86 -12.44 6.92
CA PRO A 345 -9.75 -11.67 7.47
C PRO A 345 -8.67 -12.50 8.18
N GLU A 346 -9.00 -13.64 8.78
CA GLU A 346 -8.08 -14.32 9.69
C GLU A 346 -7.10 -15.25 8.97
N TRP A 347 -7.59 -16.12 8.08
CA TRP A 347 -6.78 -17.10 7.37
C TRP A 347 -6.38 -16.66 5.97
N PHE A 348 -7.21 -15.87 5.29
CA PHE A 348 -6.91 -15.40 3.93
C PHE A 348 -6.36 -13.97 3.89
N LYS A 349 -6.42 -13.25 5.03
CA LYS A 349 -6.01 -11.84 5.17
C LYS A 349 -6.72 -10.93 4.14
N GLY A 350 -7.99 -11.23 3.88
CA GLY A 350 -8.89 -10.46 3.03
C GLY A 350 -9.80 -9.53 3.83
N SER A 351 -10.57 -8.70 3.14
CA SER A 351 -11.55 -7.81 3.77
C SER A 351 -12.71 -7.49 2.85
N ILE A 352 -13.84 -7.07 3.41
CA ILE A 352 -14.97 -6.57 2.61
C ILE A 352 -14.60 -5.28 1.84
N ASP A 353 -13.63 -4.52 2.35
CA ASP A 353 -13.15 -3.31 1.68
C ASP A 353 -12.30 -3.64 0.45
N ASP A 354 -11.58 -4.77 0.43
CA ASP A 354 -10.92 -5.25 -0.78
C ASP A 354 -11.93 -5.46 -1.91
N LEU A 355 -13.09 -6.04 -1.60
CA LEU A 355 -14.18 -6.23 -2.55
C LEU A 355 -14.71 -4.88 -3.07
N ARG A 356 -14.92 -3.91 -2.18
CA ARG A 356 -15.37 -2.54 -2.53
C ARG A 356 -14.36 -1.84 -3.43
N TYR A 357 -13.09 -1.86 -3.09
CA TYR A 357 -12.04 -1.20 -3.86
C TYR A 357 -11.80 -1.88 -5.20
N VAL A 358 -11.87 -3.22 -5.26
CA VAL A 358 -11.84 -3.95 -6.53
C VAL A 358 -13.02 -3.54 -7.41
N ARG A 359 -14.24 -3.45 -6.84
CA ARG A 359 -15.40 -2.95 -7.59
C ARG A 359 -15.15 -1.53 -8.11
N GLN A 360 -14.72 -0.61 -7.26
CA GLN A 360 -14.48 0.79 -7.65
C GLN A 360 -13.39 0.93 -8.72
N ALA A 361 -12.31 0.15 -8.63
CA ALA A 361 -11.22 0.18 -9.62
C ALA A 361 -11.70 -0.25 -11.02
N LEU A 362 -12.66 -1.17 -11.09
CA LEU A 362 -13.26 -1.67 -12.32
C LEU A 362 -14.52 -0.87 -12.73
N GLU A 363 -14.77 0.29 -12.12
CA GLU A 363 -15.94 1.13 -12.44
C GLU A 363 -15.78 1.78 -13.83
N GLY A 364 -16.87 1.80 -14.61
CA GLY A 364 -16.84 2.33 -15.98
C GLY A 364 -16.06 1.49 -17.01
N MET A 365 -15.34 0.44 -16.61
CA MET A 365 -14.64 -0.47 -17.53
C MET A 365 -15.65 -1.18 -18.46
N PRO A 366 -15.55 -1.00 -19.79
CA PRO A 366 -16.33 -1.79 -20.74
C PRO A 366 -16.04 -3.28 -20.55
N ASN A 367 -17.11 -4.10 -20.51
CA ASN A 367 -17.01 -5.56 -20.32
C ASN A 367 -16.20 -5.98 -19.08
N ARG A 368 -16.29 -5.22 -17.99
CA ARG A 368 -15.66 -5.57 -16.71
C ARG A 368 -15.95 -7.02 -16.30
N PRO A 369 -15.01 -7.72 -15.63
CA PRO A 369 -15.29 -9.02 -15.05
C PRO A 369 -16.37 -8.94 -13.96
N ALA A 370 -17.04 -10.07 -13.74
CA ALA A 370 -17.93 -10.24 -12.60
C ALA A 370 -17.10 -10.36 -11.32
N ILE A 371 -17.62 -9.89 -10.19
CA ILE A 371 -16.92 -9.91 -8.92
C ILE A 371 -17.54 -10.97 -8.01
N LEU A 372 -16.73 -11.96 -7.66
CA LEU A 372 -17.09 -13.03 -6.74
C LEU A 372 -16.56 -12.71 -5.34
N ARG A 373 -17.46 -12.60 -4.35
CA ARG A 373 -17.07 -12.67 -2.94
C ARG A 373 -16.76 -14.12 -2.57
N LYS A 374 -15.50 -14.41 -2.33
CA LYS A 374 -15.01 -15.72 -1.89
C LYS A 374 -14.88 -15.73 -0.36
N GLU A 375 -15.84 -16.34 0.31
CA GLU A 375 -15.89 -16.47 1.78
C GLU A 375 -16.67 -17.72 2.18
N PHE A 376 -16.63 -18.05 3.47
CA PHE A 376 -17.51 -19.01 4.13
C PHE A 376 -18.84 -18.33 4.49
N ILE A 377 -19.83 -18.41 3.60
CA ILE A 377 -21.16 -17.82 3.78
C ILE A 377 -22.13 -18.81 4.43
N PHE A 378 -22.78 -18.40 5.51
CA PHE A 378 -23.76 -19.20 6.25
C PHE A 378 -25.01 -18.40 6.68
N GLU A 379 -25.05 -17.10 6.42
CA GLU A 379 -26.20 -16.24 6.69
C GLU A 379 -26.46 -15.23 5.57
N GLU A 380 -27.73 -14.86 5.39
CA GLU A 380 -28.21 -13.85 4.42
C GLU A 380 -27.52 -12.49 4.63
N TYR A 381 -27.19 -12.18 5.88
CA TYR A 381 -26.40 -11.01 6.27
C TYR A 381 -25.13 -10.84 5.41
N GLN A 382 -24.35 -11.91 5.23
CA GLN A 382 -23.11 -11.87 4.45
C GLN A 382 -23.41 -11.67 2.95
N ILE A 383 -24.53 -12.19 2.44
CA ILE A 383 -24.92 -12.00 1.03
C ILE A 383 -25.35 -10.56 0.78
N LEU A 384 -26.14 -9.97 1.69
CA LEU A 384 -26.55 -8.57 1.61
C LEU A 384 -25.36 -7.63 1.70
N GLU A 385 -24.44 -7.89 2.63
CA GLU A 385 -23.18 -7.16 2.75
C GLU A 385 -22.36 -7.25 1.46
N ALA A 386 -22.29 -8.43 0.83
CA ALA A 386 -21.57 -8.64 -0.43
C ALA A 386 -22.18 -7.79 -1.55
N ARG A 387 -23.52 -7.79 -1.66
CA ARG A 387 -24.24 -7.04 -2.68
C ARG A 387 -23.99 -5.53 -2.54
N LEU A 388 -24.06 -5.00 -1.32
CA LEU A 388 -23.77 -3.60 -1.01
C LEU A 388 -22.31 -3.23 -1.29
N ALA A 389 -21.38 -4.16 -1.06
CA ALA A 389 -19.97 -3.98 -1.38
C ALA A 389 -19.66 -4.08 -2.88
N GLY A 390 -20.63 -4.46 -3.72
CA GLY A 390 -20.49 -4.50 -5.17
C GLY A 390 -20.15 -5.88 -5.75
N ALA A 391 -20.39 -6.97 -5.02
CA ALA A 391 -20.35 -8.31 -5.59
C ALA A 391 -21.44 -8.49 -6.67
N ASP A 392 -21.10 -9.26 -7.70
CA ASP A 392 -22.04 -9.77 -8.70
C ASP A 392 -22.44 -11.23 -8.40
N THR A 393 -21.65 -11.94 -7.60
CA THR A 393 -21.90 -13.32 -7.17
C THR A 393 -21.20 -13.62 -5.84
N VAL A 394 -21.62 -14.71 -5.19
CA VAL A 394 -21.10 -15.19 -3.90
C VAL A 394 -20.82 -16.69 -3.96
N LEU A 395 -19.91 -17.16 -3.11
CA LEU A 395 -19.63 -18.58 -2.93
C LEU A 395 -20.60 -19.22 -1.92
N LEU A 396 -21.21 -20.35 -2.26
CA LEU A 396 -21.93 -21.22 -1.31
C LEU A 396 -21.28 -22.61 -1.32
N ILE A 397 -20.91 -23.14 -0.16
CA ILE A 397 -20.16 -24.41 -0.06
C ILE A 397 -21.10 -25.50 0.47
N VAL A 398 -21.41 -26.50 -0.34
CA VAL A 398 -22.38 -27.56 0.04
C VAL A 398 -21.91 -28.32 1.28
N LYS A 399 -20.62 -28.68 1.35
CA LYS A 399 -20.04 -29.40 2.49
C LYS A 399 -20.23 -28.73 3.86
N MET A 400 -20.44 -27.41 3.88
CA MET A 400 -20.52 -26.61 5.10
C MET A 400 -21.96 -26.31 5.54
N LEU A 401 -22.93 -26.49 4.63
CA LEU A 401 -24.30 -26.04 4.81
C LEU A 401 -25.25 -27.24 4.75
N ASP A 402 -26.19 -27.31 5.69
CA ASP A 402 -27.33 -28.20 5.51
C ASP A 402 -28.18 -27.75 4.32
N GLU A 403 -28.91 -28.68 3.70
CA GLU A 403 -29.67 -28.41 2.47
C GLU A 403 -30.71 -27.30 2.64
N ALA A 404 -31.35 -27.20 3.81
CA ALA A 404 -32.35 -26.15 4.08
C ALA A 404 -31.69 -24.76 4.13
N THR A 405 -30.54 -24.65 4.79
CA THR A 405 -29.74 -23.43 4.82
C THR A 405 -29.21 -23.08 3.43
N LEU A 406 -28.68 -24.06 2.68
CA LEU A 406 -28.20 -23.86 1.32
C LEU A 406 -29.32 -23.33 0.40
N GLN A 407 -30.50 -23.96 0.42
CA GLN A 407 -31.66 -23.53 -0.35
C GLN A 407 -32.08 -22.10 -0.02
N ARG A 408 -32.12 -21.77 1.28
CA ARG A 408 -32.48 -20.43 1.75
C ARG A 408 -31.49 -19.37 1.27
N LEU A 409 -30.19 -19.62 1.43
CA LEU A 409 -29.13 -18.70 1.01
C LEU A 409 -29.07 -18.52 -0.51
N TYR A 410 -29.23 -19.62 -1.26
CA TYR A 410 -29.29 -19.59 -2.72
C TYR A 410 -30.49 -18.75 -3.19
N SER A 411 -31.68 -19.01 -2.65
CA SER A 411 -32.90 -18.28 -2.98
C SER A 411 -32.76 -16.79 -2.66
N TYR A 412 -32.22 -16.45 -1.48
CA TYR A 412 -31.97 -15.07 -1.09
C TYR A 412 -31.01 -14.36 -2.03
N SER A 413 -29.90 -15.01 -2.43
CA SER A 413 -28.95 -14.45 -3.41
C SER A 413 -29.63 -14.12 -4.75
N LEU A 414 -30.53 -14.99 -5.23
CA LEU A 414 -31.29 -14.74 -6.44
C LEU A 414 -32.23 -13.53 -6.32
N THR A 415 -32.84 -13.31 -5.14
CA THR A 415 -33.67 -12.09 -4.92
C THR A 415 -32.87 -10.80 -5.03
N LEU A 416 -31.56 -10.85 -4.76
CA LEU A 416 -30.63 -9.72 -4.92
C LEU A 416 -30.01 -9.64 -6.33
N GLY A 417 -30.44 -10.51 -7.26
CA GLY A 417 -29.96 -10.57 -8.64
C GLY A 417 -28.60 -11.25 -8.82
N MET A 418 -28.14 -12.03 -7.83
CA MET A 418 -26.83 -12.69 -7.86
C MET A 418 -27.00 -14.21 -7.96
N GLU A 419 -26.56 -14.81 -9.07
CA GLU A 419 -26.43 -16.27 -9.22
C GLU A 419 -25.20 -16.76 -8.44
N PRO A 420 -25.34 -17.62 -7.42
CA PRO A 420 -24.20 -18.11 -6.63
C PRO A 420 -23.28 -19.07 -7.41
N LEU A 421 -22.00 -19.07 -7.07
CA LEU A 421 -21.10 -20.19 -7.35
C LEU A 421 -21.30 -21.25 -6.25
N VAL A 422 -21.93 -22.37 -6.58
CA VAL A 422 -22.16 -23.47 -5.62
C VAL A 422 -20.98 -24.44 -5.67
N GLU A 423 -20.21 -24.52 -4.60
CA GLU A 423 -18.99 -25.32 -4.50
C GLU A 423 -19.28 -26.74 -3.96
N VAL A 424 -18.74 -27.73 -4.69
CA VAL A 424 -18.85 -29.17 -4.40
C VAL A 424 -17.47 -29.84 -4.51
N ASN A 425 -17.31 -30.99 -3.86
CA ASN A 425 -16.13 -31.85 -3.95
C ASN A 425 -16.48 -33.32 -4.25
N THR A 426 -17.70 -33.75 -3.97
CA THR A 426 -18.14 -35.15 -4.12
C THR A 426 -19.36 -35.30 -5.03
N ALA A 427 -19.66 -36.53 -5.46
CA ALA A 427 -20.81 -36.81 -6.32
C ALA A 427 -22.16 -36.56 -5.60
N ASP A 428 -22.22 -36.76 -4.29
CA ASP A 428 -23.44 -36.49 -3.52
C ASP A 428 -23.66 -34.99 -3.33
N GLU A 429 -22.59 -34.22 -3.05
CA GLU A 429 -22.66 -32.76 -3.07
C GLU A 429 -23.06 -32.22 -4.44
N MET A 430 -22.57 -32.83 -5.53
CA MET A 430 -22.96 -32.49 -6.90
C MET A 430 -24.46 -32.70 -7.14
N LYS A 431 -25.04 -33.82 -6.69
CA LYS A 431 -26.50 -34.06 -6.80
C LYS A 431 -27.30 -33.00 -6.06
N VAL A 432 -26.85 -32.59 -4.88
CA VAL A 432 -27.49 -31.50 -4.11
C VAL A 432 -27.44 -30.19 -4.91
N ALA A 433 -26.28 -29.81 -5.45
CA ALA A 433 -26.12 -28.59 -6.25
C ALA A 433 -26.96 -28.60 -7.54
N VAL A 434 -27.06 -29.75 -8.22
CA VAL A 434 -27.92 -29.92 -9.40
C VAL A 434 -29.40 -29.87 -9.01
N GLY A 435 -29.79 -30.54 -7.93
CA GLY A 435 -31.17 -30.52 -7.41
C GLY A 435 -31.63 -29.13 -6.96
N LEU A 436 -30.71 -28.31 -6.46
CA LEU A 436 -30.91 -26.89 -6.15
C LEU A 436 -31.21 -26.04 -7.40
N GLY A 437 -30.84 -26.52 -8.59
CA GLY A 437 -30.95 -25.77 -9.85
C GLY A 437 -29.84 -24.75 -10.05
N ALA A 438 -28.66 -24.98 -9.47
CA ALA A 438 -27.50 -24.10 -9.62
C ALA A 438 -27.08 -23.98 -11.10
N LYS A 439 -26.98 -22.75 -11.63
CA LYS A 439 -26.51 -22.53 -13.00
C LYS A 439 -25.00 -22.56 -13.12
N VAL A 440 -24.29 -22.32 -12.01
CA VAL A 440 -22.83 -22.37 -11.94
C VAL A 440 -22.38 -23.20 -10.75
N ILE A 441 -21.67 -24.29 -11.02
CA ILE A 441 -21.17 -25.22 -9.99
C ILE A 441 -19.64 -25.24 -10.04
N GLY A 442 -19.01 -25.00 -8.91
CA GLY A 442 -17.56 -25.06 -8.74
C GLY A 442 -17.12 -26.39 -8.16
N VAL A 443 -16.29 -27.16 -8.86
CA VAL A 443 -15.69 -28.38 -8.31
C VAL A 443 -14.35 -28.02 -7.66
N ASN A 444 -14.28 -28.12 -6.33
CA ASN A 444 -13.03 -27.93 -5.61
C ASN A 444 -12.18 -29.19 -5.68
N ASN A 445 -11.12 -29.17 -6.49
CA ASN A 445 -10.17 -30.27 -6.61
C ASN A 445 -9.32 -30.45 -5.34
N ARG A 446 -9.35 -29.49 -4.41
CA ARG A 446 -8.74 -29.62 -3.09
C ARG A 446 -9.79 -30.12 -2.11
N ASN A 447 -9.54 -31.26 -1.49
CA ASN A 447 -10.37 -31.71 -0.39
C ASN A 447 -10.23 -30.74 0.79
N LEU A 448 -11.31 -30.07 1.19
CA LEU A 448 -11.26 -29.08 2.26
C LEU A 448 -10.98 -29.65 3.66
N ALA A 449 -11.05 -30.99 3.83
CA ALA A 449 -10.73 -31.66 5.09
C ALA A 449 -9.26 -32.12 5.18
N SER A 450 -8.70 -32.64 4.09
CA SER A 450 -7.31 -33.14 4.03
C SER A 450 -6.32 -32.21 3.35
N PHE A 451 -6.81 -31.22 2.59
CA PHE A 451 -6.08 -30.35 1.66
C PHE A 451 -5.34 -31.03 0.51
N GLU A 452 -5.51 -32.34 0.34
CA GLU A 452 -5.01 -33.07 -0.83
C GLU A 452 -5.69 -32.56 -2.10
N VAL A 453 -4.93 -32.49 -3.18
CA VAL A 453 -5.39 -31.99 -4.48
C VAL A 453 -5.46 -33.15 -5.45
N ASP A 454 -6.64 -33.38 -6.01
CA ASP A 454 -6.87 -34.34 -7.10
C ASP A 454 -7.60 -33.63 -8.25
N LEU A 455 -6.84 -33.32 -9.31
CA LEU A 455 -7.32 -32.63 -10.51
C LEU A 455 -8.30 -33.49 -11.35
N GLU A 456 -8.33 -34.81 -11.16
CA GLU A 456 -9.28 -35.68 -11.85
C GLU A 456 -10.69 -35.60 -11.23
N THR A 457 -10.83 -34.99 -10.05
CA THR A 457 -12.14 -34.83 -9.39
C THR A 457 -13.13 -34.10 -10.28
N THR A 458 -12.73 -33.00 -10.91
CA THR A 458 -13.59 -32.28 -11.85
C THR A 458 -14.04 -33.17 -13.00
N SER A 459 -13.11 -33.85 -13.66
CA SER A 459 -13.39 -34.75 -14.79
C SER A 459 -14.38 -35.85 -14.44
N ARG A 460 -14.24 -36.47 -13.27
CA ARG A 460 -15.16 -37.54 -12.80
C ARG A 460 -16.58 -37.02 -12.56
N LEU A 461 -16.71 -35.81 -12.03
CA LEU A 461 -18.02 -35.25 -11.66
C LEU A 461 -18.80 -34.65 -12.84
N MET A 462 -18.15 -34.37 -13.98
CA MET A 462 -18.83 -33.83 -15.18
C MET A 462 -20.01 -34.68 -15.65
N SER A 463 -19.92 -36.02 -15.51
CA SER A 463 -20.98 -36.95 -15.95
C SER A 463 -22.32 -36.81 -15.21
N HIS A 464 -22.34 -36.09 -14.09
CA HIS A 464 -23.52 -35.88 -13.26
C HIS A 464 -24.22 -34.54 -13.49
N VAL A 465 -23.70 -33.70 -14.41
CA VAL A 465 -24.14 -32.31 -14.57
C VAL A 465 -24.93 -32.10 -15.87
N PRO A 466 -26.08 -31.40 -15.84
CA PRO A 466 -26.79 -31.02 -17.06
C PRO A 466 -25.95 -30.09 -17.97
N GLU A 467 -26.09 -30.22 -19.29
CA GLU A 467 -25.37 -29.37 -20.26
C GLU A 467 -25.63 -27.87 -20.10
N THR A 468 -26.77 -27.50 -19.49
CA THR A 468 -27.14 -26.10 -19.23
C THR A 468 -26.35 -25.44 -18.10
N THR A 469 -25.70 -26.25 -17.25
CA THR A 469 -24.97 -25.79 -16.06
C THR A 469 -23.49 -25.59 -16.39
N ILE A 470 -22.95 -24.43 -16.00
CA ILE A 470 -21.54 -24.13 -16.18
C ILE A 470 -20.75 -24.75 -15.04
N VAL A 471 -19.86 -25.69 -15.35
CA VAL A 471 -18.94 -26.28 -14.37
C VAL A 471 -17.62 -25.51 -14.35
N CYS A 472 -17.17 -25.15 -13.16
CA CYS A 472 -15.91 -24.44 -12.93
C CYS A 472 -14.93 -25.33 -12.15
N ALA A 473 -13.72 -25.57 -12.65
CA ALA A 473 -12.69 -26.29 -11.90
C ALA A 473 -11.97 -25.33 -10.94
N LEU A 474 -11.96 -25.65 -9.65
CA LEU A 474 -11.36 -24.82 -8.61
C LEU A 474 -10.15 -25.53 -7.96
N SER A 475 -9.15 -24.73 -7.56
CA SER A 475 -7.95 -25.19 -6.84
C SER A 475 -7.01 -26.11 -7.64
N GLY A 476 -5.72 -26.08 -7.28
CA GLY A 476 -4.73 -27.05 -7.77
C GLY A 476 -4.15 -26.76 -9.16
N ILE A 477 -4.67 -25.77 -9.88
CA ILE A 477 -4.23 -25.42 -11.23
C ILE A 477 -2.94 -24.60 -11.14
N SER A 478 -1.86 -25.14 -11.68
CA SER A 478 -0.51 -24.59 -11.64
C SER A 478 0.01 -24.13 -13.00
N GLY A 479 -0.51 -24.70 -14.10
CA GLY A 479 -0.09 -24.32 -15.45
C GLY A 479 -0.95 -24.88 -16.58
N PRO A 480 -0.58 -24.61 -17.85
CA PRO A 480 -1.34 -24.98 -19.04
C PRO A 480 -1.66 -26.48 -19.16
N GLN A 481 -0.75 -27.34 -18.68
CA GLN A 481 -0.91 -28.78 -18.70
C GLN A 481 -2.11 -29.25 -17.86
N ASP A 482 -2.46 -28.51 -16.80
CA ASP A 482 -3.51 -28.89 -15.85
C ASP A 482 -4.91 -28.60 -16.41
N VAL A 483 -5.04 -27.73 -17.41
CA VAL A 483 -6.34 -27.35 -17.99
C VAL A 483 -6.66 -28.08 -19.29
N GLY A 484 -5.71 -28.85 -19.84
CA GLY A 484 -5.90 -29.57 -21.10
C GLY A 484 -7.04 -30.58 -21.06
N SER A 485 -7.18 -31.30 -19.93
CA SER A 485 -8.30 -32.23 -19.69
C SER A 485 -9.63 -31.49 -19.52
N TYR A 486 -9.64 -30.37 -18.80
CA TYR A 486 -10.83 -29.55 -18.57
C TYR A 486 -11.46 -29.03 -19.86
N LYS A 487 -10.64 -28.57 -20.82
CA LYS A 487 -11.13 -28.14 -22.14
C LYS A 487 -11.81 -29.27 -22.91
N LYS A 488 -11.25 -30.49 -22.86
CA LYS A 488 -11.82 -31.66 -23.54
C LYS A 488 -13.13 -32.13 -22.90
N ASN A 489 -13.24 -31.96 -21.59
CA ASN A 489 -14.37 -32.45 -20.80
C ASN A 489 -15.52 -31.42 -20.67
N GLY A 490 -15.46 -30.29 -21.40
CA GLY A 490 -16.54 -29.30 -21.39
C GLY A 490 -16.63 -28.44 -20.12
N VAL A 491 -15.55 -28.35 -19.34
CA VAL A 491 -15.48 -27.41 -18.21
C VAL A 491 -15.56 -25.98 -18.74
N GLY A 492 -16.43 -25.16 -18.17
CA GLY A 492 -16.69 -23.80 -18.66
C GLY A 492 -15.71 -22.76 -18.12
N ALA A 493 -15.16 -22.96 -16.92
CA ALA A 493 -14.20 -22.03 -16.33
C ALA A 493 -13.19 -22.68 -15.38
N VAL A 494 -12.11 -21.95 -15.09
CA VAL A 494 -11.11 -22.32 -14.08
C VAL A 494 -10.90 -21.19 -13.08
N LEU A 495 -10.79 -21.53 -11.81
CA LEU A 495 -10.40 -20.59 -10.76
C LEU A 495 -8.94 -20.77 -10.40
N VAL A 496 -8.15 -19.73 -10.64
CA VAL A 496 -6.70 -19.73 -10.41
C VAL A 496 -6.33 -18.59 -9.48
N GLY A 497 -5.52 -18.89 -8.46
CA GLY A 497 -5.05 -17.90 -7.49
C GLY A 497 -3.55 -17.96 -7.29
N GLU A 498 -3.05 -18.99 -6.62
CA GLU A 498 -1.63 -19.07 -6.22
C GLU A 498 -0.67 -18.97 -7.42
N ALA A 499 -0.92 -19.71 -8.50
CA ALA A 499 -0.06 -19.68 -9.69
C ALA A 499 -0.02 -18.28 -10.34
N LEU A 500 -1.16 -17.61 -10.44
CA LEU A 500 -1.25 -16.24 -10.95
C LEU A 500 -0.51 -15.24 -10.06
N MET A 501 -0.59 -15.40 -8.75
CA MET A 501 0.09 -14.50 -7.82
C MET A 501 1.62 -14.66 -7.84
N ARG A 502 2.13 -15.83 -8.22
CA ARG A 502 3.57 -16.09 -8.34
C ARG A 502 4.13 -15.75 -9.72
N ALA A 503 3.29 -15.62 -10.75
CA ALA A 503 3.73 -15.32 -12.09
C ALA A 503 4.36 -13.92 -12.17
N SER A 504 5.56 -13.83 -12.74
CA SER A 504 6.26 -12.57 -12.99
C SER A 504 5.58 -11.74 -14.08
N ASP A 505 5.01 -12.41 -15.08
CA ASP A 505 4.22 -11.84 -16.17
C ASP A 505 2.85 -12.55 -16.21
N LYS A 506 1.85 -11.93 -15.59
CA LYS A 506 0.51 -12.50 -15.42
C LYS A 506 -0.27 -12.55 -16.74
N PRO A 507 -0.26 -11.51 -17.59
CA PRO A 507 -0.88 -11.59 -18.91
C PRO A 507 -0.35 -12.78 -19.72
N LYS A 508 0.98 -12.93 -19.81
CA LYS A 508 1.59 -14.05 -20.54
C LYS A 508 1.19 -15.40 -19.95
N PHE A 509 1.25 -15.54 -18.62
CA PHE A 509 0.84 -16.77 -17.95
C PHE A 509 -0.63 -17.12 -18.22
N ILE A 510 -1.54 -16.14 -18.22
CA ILE A 510 -2.96 -16.35 -18.52
C ILE A 510 -3.16 -16.85 -19.95
N ALA A 511 -2.47 -16.24 -20.93
CA ALA A 511 -2.54 -16.66 -22.34
C ALA A 511 -2.09 -18.12 -22.51
N GLU A 512 -0.92 -18.45 -21.96
CA GLU A 512 -0.36 -19.80 -21.99
C GLU A 512 -1.30 -20.80 -21.31
N LEU A 513 -1.81 -20.46 -20.11
CA LEU A 513 -2.72 -21.30 -19.35
C LEU A 513 -3.96 -21.64 -20.17
N LEU A 514 -4.62 -20.64 -20.76
CA LEU A 514 -5.92 -20.81 -21.42
C LEU A 514 -5.79 -21.22 -22.89
N GLY A 515 -4.56 -21.41 -23.39
CA GLY A 515 -4.27 -21.91 -24.74
C GLY A 515 -4.79 -20.97 -25.83
N GLY A 516 -4.78 -19.67 -25.56
CA GLY A 516 -5.03 -18.62 -26.54
C GLY A 516 -3.75 -17.83 -26.77
N SER A 517 -3.58 -17.27 -27.97
CA SER A 517 -2.78 -16.07 -28.09
C SER A 517 -3.59 -14.98 -27.38
N LEU A 518 -3.12 -14.47 -26.24
CA LEU A 518 -3.17 -13.02 -26.17
C LEU A 518 -2.24 -12.64 -27.31
N ASP A 519 -2.79 -12.38 -28.50
CA ASP A 519 -2.19 -11.30 -29.24
C ASP A 519 -2.05 -10.24 -28.16
N ALA A 520 -0.85 -9.71 -27.97
CA ALA A 520 -0.76 -8.49 -27.18
C ALA A 520 -1.94 -7.59 -27.64
N PRO A 521 -2.33 -6.55 -26.93
CA PRO A 521 -2.62 -5.38 -27.70
C PRO A 521 -1.36 -5.16 -28.58
N THR A 522 -1.26 -5.81 -29.76
CA THR A 522 -0.62 -5.31 -30.95
C THR A 522 -1.19 -3.93 -30.94
N ALA A 523 -0.34 -2.96 -30.59
CA ALA A 523 -0.72 -1.56 -30.53
C ALA A 523 -1.64 -1.39 -31.72
N GLY A 524 -2.96 -1.28 -31.44
CA GLY A 524 -3.95 -1.28 -32.52
C GLY A 524 -3.46 -0.21 -33.49
N PRO A 525 -3.60 -0.41 -34.82
CA PRO A 525 -2.97 0.45 -35.82
C PRO A 525 -3.02 1.89 -35.33
N GLU A 526 -1.84 2.47 -35.04
CA GLU A 526 -1.73 3.63 -34.17
C GLU A 526 -2.78 4.66 -34.56
N GLN A 527 -3.70 4.95 -33.64
CA GLN A 527 -4.79 5.84 -33.98
C GLN A 527 -4.22 7.23 -34.28
N PRO A 528 -4.67 7.88 -35.36
CA PRO A 528 -4.24 9.23 -35.68
C PRO A 528 -4.56 10.16 -34.52
N LEU A 529 -3.69 11.15 -34.32
CA LEU A 529 -3.86 12.14 -33.27
C LEU A 529 -5.10 12.99 -33.56
N LEU A 530 -6.07 13.01 -32.65
CA LEU A 530 -7.30 13.78 -32.81
C LEU A 530 -7.01 15.29 -32.75
N VAL A 531 -7.52 16.07 -33.70
CA VAL A 531 -7.22 17.50 -33.80
C VAL A 531 -8.44 18.36 -33.51
N LYS A 532 -8.32 19.25 -32.52
CA LYS A 532 -9.34 20.22 -32.16
C LYS A 532 -8.94 21.65 -32.51
N ILE A 533 -9.83 22.35 -33.22
CA ILE A 533 -9.74 23.79 -33.47
C ILE A 533 -10.76 24.50 -32.58
N CYS A 534 -10.30 25.23 -31.58
CA CYS A 534 -11.10 25.82 -30.51
C CYS A 534 -11.24 27.34 -30.61
N GLY A 535 -12.38 27.86 -30.16
CA GLY A 535 -12.69 29.28 -30.24
C GLY A 535 -13.09 29.71 -31.66
N THR A 536 -13.73 28.80 -32.40
CA THR A 536 -14.29 29.06 -33.73
C THR A 536 -15.45 30.04 -33.64
N ARG A 537 -15.39 31.15 -34.40
CA ARG A 537 -16.36 32.26 -34.28
C ARG A 537 -17.15 32.56 -35.55
N SER A 538 -16.98 31.77 -36.61
CA SER A 538 -17.75 31.92 -37.84
C SER A 538 -17.93 30.59 -38.58
N ALA A 539 -19.01 30.48 -39.33
CA ALA A 539 -19.25 29.36 -40.25
C ALA A 539 -18.10 29.15 -41.25
N LYS A 540 -17.46 30.24 -41.72
CA LYS A 540 -16.30 30.16 -42.63
C LYS A 540 -15.10 29.48 -41.98
N ALA A 541 -14.75 29.88 -40.75
CA ALA A 541 -13.65 29.25 -40.02
C ALA A 541 -13.95 27.78 -39.69
N ALA A 542 -15.20 27.46 -39.34
CA ALA A 542 -15.65 26.07 -39.16
C ALA A 542 -15.47 25.26 -40.45
N ALA A 543 -15.90 25.78 -41.60
CA ALA A 543 -15.75 25.12 -42.90
C ALA A 543 -14.27 24.91 -43.27
N THR A 544 -13.40 25.88 -42.98
CA THR A 544 -11.95 25.73 -43.14
C THR A 544 -11.38 24.63 -42.26
N ALA A 545 -11.73 24.59 -40.96
CA ALA A 545 -11.27 23.54 -40.05
C ALA A 545 -11.74 22.15 -40.51
N VAL A 546 -13.01 22.02 -40.89
CA VAL A 546 -13.60 20.78 -41.43
C VAL A 546 -12.90 20.35 -42.72
N GLY A 547 -12.69 21.27 -43.66
CA GLY A 547 -12.01 20.99 -44.93
C GLY A 547 -10.53 20.63 -44.77
N ALA A 548 -9.87 21.18 -43.75
CA ALA A 548 -8.48 20.92 -43.44
C ALA A 548 -8.24 19.61 -42.68
N GLY A 549 -9.29 18.94 -42.20
CA GLY A 549 -9.18 17.64 -41.53
C GLY A 549 -9.39 17.64 -40.02
N ALA A 550 -9.81 18.76 -39.40
CA ALA A 550 -10.06 18.78 -37.95
C ALA A 550 -11.10 17.72 -37.54
N ASP A 551 -10.86 17.04 -36.42
CA ASP A 551 -11.80 16.09 -35.81
C ASP A 551 -12.83 16.82 -34.95
N PHE A 552 -12.41 17.91 -34.30
CA PHE A 552 -13.25 18.67 -33.38
C PHE A 552 -13.27 20.16 -33.73
N VAL A 553 -14.47 20.75 -33.76
CA VAL A 553 -14.67 22.20 -33.89
C VAL A 553 -15.24 22.73 -32.57
N GLY A 554 -14.47 23.54 -31.86
CA GLY A 554 -14.83 24.06 -30.54
C GLY A 554 -15.38 25.48 -30.57
N MET A 555 -16.56 25.68 -29.98
CA MET A 555 -17.17 26.99 -29.71
C MET A 555 -16.97 27.38 -28.25
N ILE A 556 -16.49 28.60 -27.99
CA ILE A 556 -16.44 29.11 -26.63
C ILE A 556 -17.81 29.72 -26.32
N LEU A 557 -18.51 29.13 -25.35
CA LEU A 557 -19.85 29.52 -24.94
C LEU A 557 -19.85 30.22 -23.58
N VAL A 558 -18.67 30.67 -23.12
CA VAL A 558 -18.46 31.31 -21.82
C VAL A 558 -18.75 32.81 -21.93
N PRO A 559 -19.81 33.34 -21.29
CA PRO A 559 -20.17 34.76 -21.41
C PRO A 559 -19.01 35.71 -21.06
N GLY A 560 -18.87 36.81 -21.81
CA GLY A 560 -17.88 37.85 -21.54
C GLY A 560 -16.44 37.52 -21.93
N ARG A 561 -16.16 36.33 -22.50
CA ARG A 561 -14.84 36.02 -23.05
C ARG A 561 -14.68 36.60 -24.46
N LYS A 562 -13.45 36.97 -24.83
CA LYS A 562 -13.11 37.53 -26.16
C LYS A 562 -13.52 36.62 -27.34
N ARG A 563 -13.55 35.31 -27.10
CA ARG A 563 -13.85 34.27 -28.10
C ARG A 563 -15.29 33.75 -28.04
N THR A 564 -16.15 34.36 -27.22
CA THR A 564 -17.54 33.91 -27.07
C THR A 564 -18.29 34.05 -28.39
N VAL A 565 -19.04 33.02 -28.76
CA VAL A 565 -19.87 33.02 -29.97
C VAL A 565 -21.30 33.47 -29.63
N SER A 566 -21.94 34.23 -30.53
CA SER A 566 -23.37 34.52 -30.41
C SER A 566 -24.21 33.28 -30.73
N GLU A 567 -25.48 33.23 -30.32
CA GLU A 567 -26.34 32.09 -30.65
C GLU A 567 -26.54 31.93 -32.18
N GLU A 568 -26.64 33.04 -32.92
CA GLU A 568 -26.75 33.03 -34.38
C GLU A 568 -25.52 32.39 -35.05
N GLU A 569 -24.31 32.85 -34.70
CA GLU A 569 -23.07 32.27 -35.21
C GLU A 569 -22.87 30.82 -34.74
N GLY A 570 -23.29 30.50 -33.51
CA GLY A 570 -23.24 29.15 -32.96
C GLY A 570 -24.09 28.16 -33.74
N LEU A 571 -25.30 28.57 -34.14
CA LEU A 571 -26.17 27.78 -35.01
C LEU A 571 -25.57 27.61 -36.41
N ALA A 572 -25.00 28.68 -36.99
CA ALA A 572 -24.35 28.62 -38.29
C ALA A 572 -23.12 27.69 -38.30
N ILE A 573 -22.29 27.73 -37.25
CA ILE A 573 -21.17 26.80 -37.06
C ILE A 573 -21.68 25.36 -36.92
N SER A 574 -22.73 25.15 -36.10
CA SER A 574 -23.32 23.83 -35.90
C SER A 574 -23.81 23.23 -37.21
N GLU A 575 -24.49 24.02 -38.05
CA GLU A 575 -24.96 23.58 -39.35
C GLU A 575 -23.82 23.12 -40.27
N VAL A 576 -22.71 23.88 -40.32
CA VAL A 576 -21.53 23.52 -41.12
C VAL A 576 -20.91 22.20 -40.67
N VAL A 577 -20.76 22.00 -39.36
CA VAL A 577 -20.14 20.78 -38.81
C VAL A 577 -21.04 19.56 -39.04
N HIS A 578 -22.35 19.68 -38.85
CA HIS A 578 -23.30 18.59 -39.04
C HIS A 578 -23.52 18.21 -40.51
N LYS A 579 -23.37 19.15 -41.45
CA LYS A 579 -23.46 18.90 -42.90
C LYS A 579 -22.15 18.41 -43.54
N ALA A 580 -21.08 18.29 -42.76
CA ALA A 580 -19.81 17.80 -43.26
C ALA A 580 -19.95 16.38 -43.85
N ALA A 581 -19.34 16.15 -45.02
CA ALA A 581 -19.36 14.85 -45.66
C ALA A 581 -18.68 13.78 -44.78
N PRO A 582 -19.20 12.55 -44.72
CA PRO A 582 -18.54 11.46 -44.03
C PRO A 582 -17.13 11.24 -44.58
N ARG A 583 -16.14 11.15 -43.70
CA ARG A 583 -14.77 10.76 -44.02
C ARG A 583 -14.66 9.23 -43.98
N THR A 584 -13.79 8.66 -44.80
CA THR A 584 -13.34 7.28 -44.63
C THR A 584 -12.53 7.16 -43.34
N VAL A 585 -13.22 6.93 -42.24
CA VAL A 585 -12.59 6.46 -41.01
C VAL A 585 -12.15 5.03 -41.33
N LYS A 586 -10.84 4.75 -41.32
CA LYS A 586 -10.38 3.36 -41.25
C LYS A 586 -11.09 2.78 -40.05
N ALA A 587 -12.04 1.88 -40.28
CA ALA A 587 -12.91 1.36 -39.23
C ALA A 587 -12.02 1.04 -38.04
N SER A 588 -12.10 1.86 -36.98
CA SER A 588 -11.67 1.46 -35.66
C SER A 588 -12.55 0.24 -35.47
N SER A 589 -11.95 -0.95 -35.62
CA SER A 589 -12.64 -2.20 -35.35
C SER A 589 -13.41 -1.94 -34.08
N HIS A 590 -14.75 -1.97 -34.12
CA HIS A 590 -15.51 -2.12 -32.90
C HIS A 590 -14.97 -3.42 -32.33
N ILE A 591 -13.96 -3.32 -31.45
CA ILE A 591 -13.35 -4.47 -30.84
C ILE A 591 -14.55 -5.09 -30.15
N LYS A 592 -14.99 -6.26 -30.62
CA LYS A 592 -15.84 -7.15 -29.84
C LYS A 592 -14.98 -7.55 -28.66
N ALA A 593 -14.81 -6.63 -27.72
CA ALA A 593 -13.86 -6.76 -26.63
C ALA A 593 -14.47 -7.75 -25.66
N THR A 594 -14.18 -9.03 -25.87
CA THR A 594 -14.53 -10.10 -24.94
C THR A 594 -13.70 -10.01 -23.66
N ALA A 595 -12.59 -9.25 -23.67
CA ALA A 595 -11.79 -8.85 -22.52
C ALA A 595 -12.16 -7.44 -22.02
N GLY A 596 -11.85 -7.15 -20.74
CA GLY A 596 -11.97 -5.80 -20.20
C GLY A 596 -10.90 -4.86 -20.75
N THR A 597 -11.27 -3.61 -21.02
CA THR A 597 -10.34 -2.55 -21.44
C THR A 597 -10.33 -1.43 -20.43
N ASP A 598 -9.17 -0.82 -20.13
CA ASP A 598 -9.17 0.37 -19.26
C ASP A 598 -10.10 1.45 -19.80
N PHE A 599 -10.73 2.18 -18.89
CA PHE A 599 -11.69 3.22 -19.20
C PHE A 599 -11.14 4.27 -20.18
N PHE A 600 -9.94 4.81 -19.94
CA PHE A 600 -9.36 5.85 -20.80
C PHE A 600 -8.79 5.28 -22.10
N ALA A 601 -8.50 3.97 -22.18
CA ALA A 601 -8.11 3.34 -23.44
C ALA A 601 -9.23 3.40 -24.49
N SER A 602 -10.50 3.46 -24.07
CA SER A 602 -11.66 3.60 -24.96
C SER A 602 -11.98 5.06 -25.34
N ALA A 603 -11.25 6.05 -24.80
CA ALA A 603 -11.56 7.46 -25.04
C ALA A 603 -11.41 7.84 -26.52
N ALA A 604 -10.33 7.41 -27.18
CA ALA A 604 -10.10 7.73 -28.59
C ALA A 604 -11.20 7.15 -29.49
N SER A 605 -11.62 5.90 -29.27
CA SER A 605 -12.69 5.28 -30.05
C SER A 605 -14.05 5.93 -29.77
N THR A 606 -14.33 6.34 -28.53
CA THR A 606 -15.54 7.07 -28.16
C THR A 606 -15.63 8.44 -28.82
N LEU A 607 -14.48 9.08 -29.05
CA LEU A 607 -14.39 10.42 -29.63
C LEU A 607 -14.13 10.43 -31.15
N THR A 608 -13.94 9.26 -31.76
CA THR A 608 -13.75 9.13 -33.21
C THR A 608 -15.10 9.04 -33.91
N SER A 609 -15.28 9.80 -35.00
CA SER A 609 -16.52 9.85 -35.76
C SER A 609 -16.27 9.94 -37.26
N ALA A 610 -17.27 9.53 -38.05
CA ALA A 610 -17.25 9.68 -39.51
C ALA A 610 -17.32 11.14 -39.97
N ARG A 611 -17.77 12.05 -39.10
CA ARG A 611 -17.76 13.50 -39.34
C ARG A 611 -17.03 14.21 -38.19
N PRO A 612 -16.57 15.45 -38.39
CA PRO A 612 -16.10 16.27 -37.27
C PRO A 612 -17.20 16.43 -36.20
N LEU A 613 -16.79 16.44 -34.93
CA LEU A 613 -17.68 16.63 -33.78
C LEU A 613 -17.66 18.09 -33.32
N LEU A 614 -18.84 18.60 -32.97
CA LEU A 614 -19.02 19.95 -32.44
C LEU A 614 -18.84 19.95 -30.92
N VAL A 615 -17.94 20.79 -30.41
CA VAL A 615 -17.61 20.90 -28.99
C VAL A 615 -18.06 22.25 -28.44
N GLY A 616 -18.84 22.27 -27.37
CA GLY A 616 -19.11 23.50 -26.61
C GLY A 616 -18.20 23.61 -25.39
N VAL A 617 -17.49 24.72 -25.25
CA VAL A 617 -16.60 25.00 -24.12
C VAL A 617 -17.30 25.89 -23.11
N PHE A 618 -17.41 25.39 -21.88
CA PHE A 618 -18.06 26.04 -20.75
C PHE A 618 -17.05 26.30 -19.63
N GLN A 619 -17.33 27.30 -18.81
CA GLN A 619 -16.51 27.64 -17.65
C GLN A 619 -17.39 28.19 -16.53
N ASN A 620 -17.67 27.34 -15.53
CA ASN A 620 -18.43 27.67 -14.32
C ASN A 620 -19.85 28.20 -14.59
N GLN A 621 -20.45 27.83 -15.72
CA GLN A 621 -21.86 28.10 -16.01
C GLN A 621 -22.74 27.10 -15.27
N PRO A 622 -23.97 27.46 -14.85
CA PRO A 622 -24.91 26.51 -14.27
C PRO A 622 -25.18 25.33 -15.21
N LEU A 623 -25.31 24.12 -14.65
CA LEU A 623 -25.58 22.91 -15.43
C LEU A 623 -26.81 23.04 -16.33
N GLU A 624 -27.86 23.74 -15.88
CA GLU A 624 -29.05 24.03 -16.69
C GLU A 624 -28.71 24.75 -17.99
N GLU A 625 -27.83 25.75 -17.93
CA GLU A 625 -27.40 26.49 -19.12
C GLU A 625 -26.51 25.63 -20.02
N VAL A 626 -25.65 24.80 -19.44
CA VAL A 626 -24.85 23.81 -20.20
C VAL A 626 -25.76 22.88 -20.99
N LEU A 627 -26.80 22.33 -20.36
CA LEU A 627 -27.77 21.43 -21.01
C LEU A 627 -28.63 22.15 -22.05
N ARG A 628 -29.05 23.40 -21.77
CA ARG A 628 -29.80 24.23 -22.73
C ARG A 628 -28.98 24.45 -24.00
N LEU A 629 -27.73 24.88 -23.86
CA LEU A 629 -26.85 25.17 -24.99
C LEU A 629 -26.38 23.90 -25.71
N GLN A 630 -26.17 22.79 -24.99
CA GLN A 630 -25.93 21.47 -25.57
C GLN A 630 -27.07 21.08 -26.53
N LYS A 631 -28.32 21.25 -26.09
CA LYS A 631 -29.50 20.96 -26.92
C LYS A 631 -29.68 21.96 -28.06
N LEU A 632 -29.51 23.25 -27.80
CA LEU A 632 -29.71 24.32 -28.80
C LEU A 632 -28.78 24.14 -30.00
N PHE A 633 -27.50 23.90 -29.76
CA PHE A 633 -26.51 23.77 -30.83
C PHE A 633 -26.30 22.32 -31.29
N ASN A 634 -27.02 21.36 -30.71
CA ASN A 634 -26.80 19.93 -30.92
C ASN A 634 -25.32 19.54 -30.73
N LEU A 635 -24.73 19.95 -29.60
CA LEU A 635 -23.32 19.67 -29.33
C LEU A 635 -23.10 18.16 -29.19
N ASP A 636 -22.04 17.66 -29.83
CA ASP A 636 -21.60 16.26 -29.74
C ASP A 636 -20.73 16.00 -28.50
N ILE A 637 -20.06 17.04 -28.00
CA ILE A 637 -19.17 16.99 -26.83
C ILE A 637 -19.35 18.25 -26.01
N VAL A 638 -19.36 18.10 -24.69
CA VAL A 638 -19.25 19.23 -23.75
C VAL A 638 -17.85 19.26 -23.16
N GLN A 639 -17.20 20.42 -23.20
CA GLN A 639 -15.92 20.65 -22.55
C GLN A 639 -16.10 21.54 -21.31
N LEU A 640 -15.84 20.98 -20.14
CA LEU A 640 -15.88 21.68 -18.85
C LEU A 640 -14.48 22.24 -18.52
N HIS A 641 -14.34 23.57 -18.59
CA HIS A 641 -13.05 24.26 -18.54
C HIS A 641 -12.82 25.06 -17.23
N GLY A 642 -13.74 24.98 -16.28
CA GLY A 642 -13.65 25.65 -14.99
C GLY A 642 -13.38 24.70 -13.81
N ASP A 643 -13.95 25.07 -12.67
CA ASP A 643 -13.94 24.32 -11.42
C ASP A 643 -15.27 23.55 -11.25
N GLU A 644 -15.93 23.19 -12.36
CA GLU A 644 -17.19 22.46 -12.33
C GLU A 644 -17.03 21.11 -11.62
N PRO A 645 -18.02 20.68 -10.82
CA PRO A 645 -17.99 19.38 -10.18
C PRO A 645 -17.94 18.24 -11.21
N LEU A 646 -17.10 17.23 -10.98
CA LEU A 646 -16.90 16.12 -11.93
C LEU A 646 -18.19 15.29 -12.12
N GLU A 647 -19.03 15.18 -11.09
CA GLU A 647 -20.29 14.46 -11.13
C GLU A 647 -21.26 14.98 -12.20
N TRP A 648 -21.15 16.24 -12.61
CA TRP A 648 -21.98 16.79 -13.68
C TRP A 648 -21.79 16.06 -15.01
N ALA A 649 -20.60 15.49 -15.23
CA ALA A 649 -20.32 14.77 -16.45
C ALA A 649 -21.22 13.54 -16.63
N LYS A 650 -21.78 12.98 -15.54
CA LYS A 650 -22.78 11.89 -15.61
C LYS A 650 -24.19 12.37 -15.98
N LEU A 651 -24.45 13.67 -15.85
CA LEU A 651 -25.76 14.29 -16.14
C LEU A 651 -25.80 14.89 -17.55
N ILE A 652 -24.65 15.07 -18.19
CA ILE A 652 -24.54 15.59 -19.54
C ILE A 652 -24.74 14.43 -20.54
N PRO A 653 -25.68 14.53 -21.49
CA PRO A 653 -26.09 13.40 -22.34
C PRO A 653 -25.12 13.08 -23.49
N VAL A 654 -23.91 13.64 -23.45
CA VAL A 654 -22.88 13.52 -24.47
C VAL A 654 -21.50 13.38 -23.80
N PRO A 655 -20.48 12.83 -24.49
CA PRO A 655 -19.13 12.75 -23.95
C PRO A 655 -18.62 14.09 -23.37
N VAL A 656 -17.91 13.99 -22.24
CA VAL A 656 -17.40 15.17 -21.53
C VAL A 656 -15.89 15.18 -21.54
N VAL A 657 -15.30 16.26 -22.05
CA VAL A 657 -13.88 16.58 -21.93
C VAL A 657 -13.71 17.51 -20.73
N LYS A 658 -12.90 17.14 -19.74
CA LYS A 658 -12.64 18.00 -18.58
C LYS A 658 -11.24 18.59 -18.67
N SER A 659 -11.14 19.91 -18.57
CA SER A 659 -9.84 20.59 -18.48
C SER A 659 -9.24 20.43 -17.09
N PHE A 660 -7.94 20.12 -17.06
CA PHE A 660 -7.13 19.96 -15.86
C PHE A 660 -5.78 20.67 -16.05
N ARG A 661 -5.20 21.12 -14.94
CA ARG A 661 -3.76 21.39 -14.89
C ARG A 661 -3.02 20.05 -14.73
N PRO A 662 -1.78 19.90 -15.22
CA PRO A 662 -0.94 18.77 -14.85
C PRO A 662 -0.89 18.60 -13.33
N GLU A 663 -0.87 17.34 -12.87
CA GLU A 663 -0.86 16.96 -11.44
C GLU A 663 -2.12 17.37 -10.63
N GLN A 664 -3.16 17.91 -11.27
CA GLN A 664 -4.40 18.22 -10.57
C GLN A 664 -5.08 16.94 -10.08
N ALA A 665 -5.57 16.97 -8.85
CA ALA A 665 -6.31 15.85 -8.27
C ALA A 665 -7.50 15.44 -9.15
N ASN A 666 -7.85 14.14 -9.10
CA ASN A 666 -8.98 13.54 -9.82
C ASN A 666 -8.87 13.51 -11.36
N ILE A 667 -7.70 13.85 -11.94
CA ILE A 667 -7.49 13.74 -13.39
C ILE A 667 -7.72 12.32 -13.93
N GLY A 668 -7.36 11.31 -13.13
CA GLY A 668 -7.56 9.89 -13.43
C GLY A 668 -8.90 9.33 -12.94
N SER A 669 -9.91 10.13 -12.60
CA SER A 669 -11.19 9.60 -12.11
C SER A 669 -12.00 8.93 -13.23
N ARG A 670 -11.93 7.59 -13.29
CA ARG A 670 -12.70 6.78 -14.25
C ARG A 670 -14.20 6.95 -14.04
N GLY A 671 -14.97 6.89 -15.13
CA GLY A 671 -16.44 6.95 -15.10
C GLY A 671 -17.03 8.34 -14.83
N TYR A 672 -16.20 9.39 -14.79
CA TYR A 672 -16.67 10.78 -14.68
C TYR A 672 -16.55 11.51 -16.00
N HIS A 673 -15.33 11.72 -16.53
CA HIS A 673 -15.10 12.39 -17.81
C HIS A 673 -14.53 11.42 -18.85
N THR A 674 -14.82 11.63 -20.13
CA THR A 674 -14.34 10.76 -21.23
C THR A 674 -12.83 10.85 -21.41
N VAL A 675 -12.28 12.07 -21.38
CA VAL A 675 -10.83 12.30 -21.46
C VAL A 675 -10.45 13.60 -20.74
N PRO A 676 -9.34 13.63 -20.00
CA PRO A 676 -8.75 14.86 -19.50
C PRO A 676 -8.05 15.65 -20.61
N LEU A 677 -8.29 16.95 -20.66
CA LEU A 677 -7.53 17.93 -21.45
C LEU A 677 -6.54 18.64 -20.53
N LEU A 678 -5.24 18.50 -20.79
CA LEU A 678 -4.20 19.19 -20.03
C LEU A 678 -3.96 20.58 -20.62
N ASP A 679 -4.16 21.63 -19.81
CA ASP A 679 -3.94 23.03 -20.19
C ASP A 679 -3.05 23.75 -19.15
N SER A 680 -2.34 24.80 -19.59
CA SER A 680 -1.40 25.59 -18.78
C SER A 680 -2.08 26.54 -17.80
N ALA A 681 -3.29 27.03 -18.11
CA ALA A 681 -4.08 27.94 -17.28
C ALA A 681 -5.55 28.01 -17.73
N ALA A 682 -6.36 28.85 -17.07
CA ALA A 682 -7.77 29.09 -17.39
C ALA A 682 -7.97 29.83 -18.73
N GLY A 683 -7.66 29.15 -19.84
CA GLY A 683 -8.00 29.51 -21.22
C GLY A 683 -7.40 30.81 -21.77
N GLY A 684 -6.54 30.69 -22.79
CA GLY A 684 -6.24 31.79 -23.71
C GLY A 684 -5.16 32.79 -23.29
N SER A 685 -4.27 32.44 -22.35
CA SER A 685 -3.08 33.23 -21.99
C SER A 685 -1.93 33.09 -23.00
N GLY A 686 -1.95 32.04 -23.84
CA GLY A 686 -0.85 31.71 -24.75
C GLY A 686 0.37 31.08 -24.07
N GLU A 687 0.29 30.81 -22.76
CA GLU A 687 1.34 30.13 -22.01
C GLU A 687 1.47 28.68 -22.46
N LYS A 688 2.72 28.23 -22.64
CA LYS A 688 3.00 26.86 -23.03
C LYS A 688 2.78 25.92 -21.84
N LEU A 689 2.14 24.80 -22.12
CA LEU A 689 2.04 23.69 -21.17
C LEU A 689 3.43 23.11 -20.84
N ASP A 690 3.68 22.86 -19.55
CA ASP A 690 4.93 22.26 -19.08
C ASP A 690 4.94 20.75 -19.33
N MET A 691 5.64 20.33 -20.39
CA MET A 691 5.70 18.93 -20.81
C MET A 691 6.36 18.01 -19.78
N SER A 692 7.17 18.53 -18.87
CA SER A 692 7.74 17.73 -17.78
C SER A 692 6.66 17.29 -16.80
N LYS A 693 5.73 18.18 -16.44
CA LYS A 693 4.59 17.85 -15.58
C LYS A 693 3.56 16.95 -16.27
N VAL A 694 3.39 17.11 -17.58
CA VAL A 694 2.57 16.18 -18.38
C VAL A 694 3.13 14.76 -18.27
N ARG A 695 4.45 14.61 -18.44
CA ARG A 695 5.13 13.33 -18.28
C ARG A 695 4.95 12.77 -16.87
N ASP A 696 5.22 13.57 -15.84
CA ASP A 696 5.07 13.16 -14.43
C ASP A 696 3.63 12.70 -14.14
N THR A 697 2.63 13.39 -14.71
CA THR A 697 1.20 13.01 -14.60
C THR A 697 0.91 11.66 -15.27
N LEU A 698 1.45 11.40 -16.47
CA LEU A 698 1.28 10.13 -17.18
C LEU A 698 2.10 8.98 -16.56
N GLU A 699 3.19 9.27 -15.85
CA GLU A 699 3.98 8.26 -15.13
C GLU A 699 3.25 7.74 -13.88
N GLN A 700 2.44 8.58 -13.24
CA GLN A 700 1.64 8.19 -12.06
C GLN A 700 0.50 7.21 -12.40
N ASP A 701 0.00 7.23 -13.63
CA ASP A 701 -1.11 6.41 -14.08
C ASP A 701 -0.84 5.81 -15.46
N LYS A 702 -0.59 4.49 -15.46
CA LYS A 702 -0.17 3.75 -16.65
C LYS A 702 -1.23 3.69 -17.75
N GLU A 703 -2.49 3.86 -17.39
CA GLU A 703 -3.60 3.74 -18.35
C GLU A 703 -4.19 5.11 -18.74
N LEU A 704 -3.79 6.19 -18.08
CA LEU A 704 -4.25 7.54 -18.38
C LEU A 704 -3.94 7.92 -19.83
N ARG A 705 -4.96 8.38 -20.54
CA ARG A 705 -4.87 8.99 -21.87
C ARG A 705 -5.33 10.44 -21.76
N VAL A 706 -4.65 11.34 -22.46
CA VAL A 706 -4.86 12.79 -22.33
C VAL A 706 -4.97 13.46 -23.71
N MET A 707 -5.61 14.61 -23.74
CA MET A 707 -5.44 15.59 -24.82
C MET A 707 -4.56 16.74 -24.33
N LEU A 708 -3.80 17.38 -25.23
CA LEU A 708 -2.97 18.54 -24.90
C LEU A 708 -3.58 19.85 -25.42
N ALA A 709 -3.56 20.88 -24.59
CA ALA A 709 -3.87 22.27 -24.94
C ALA A 709 -2.77 23.19 -24.39
N GLY A 710 -2.96 24.51 -24.54
CA GLY A 710 -2.09 25.52 -23.93
C GLY A 710 -0.87 25.90 -24.78
N GLY A 711 -0.98 27.01 -25.51
CA GLY A 711 0.15 27.59 -26.26
C GLY A 711 0.59 26.82 -27.51
N LEU A 712 -0.22 25.85 -27.98
CA LEU A 712 0.07 25.06 -29.19
C LEU A 712 -0.08 25.89 -30.47
N ASN A 713 0.77 25.65 -31.45
CA ASN A 713 0.73 26.24 -32.80
C ASN A 713 1.40 25.31 -33.83
N ALA A 714 1.39 25.71 -35.11
CA ALA A 714 1.91 24.90 -36.21
C ALA A 714 3.42 24.59 -36.05
N GLU A 715 4.17 25.48 -35.40
CA GLU A 715 5.61 25.35 -35.21
C GLU A 715 5.99 24.42 -34.05
N ASN A 716 5.13 24.26 -33.03
CA ASN A 716 5.49 23.58 -31.78
C ASN A 716 4.69 22.30 -31.48
N VAL A 717 3.56 22.06 -32.13
CA VAL A 717 2.64 20.97 -31.75
C VAL A 717 3.30 19.59 -31.88
N VAL A 718 4.12 19.40 -32.91
CA VAL A 718 4.85 18.15 -33.14
C VAL A 718 5.88 17.91 -32.03
N ASP A 719 6.61 18.95 -31.64
CA ASP A 719 7.63 18.87 -30.60
C ASP A 719 7.01 18.65 -29.22
N ALA A 720 5.88 19.31 -28.92
CA ALA A 720 5.14 19.10 -27.67
C ALA A 720 4.73 17.64 -27.46
N VAL A 721 4.22 16.97 -28.52
CA VAL A 721 3.87 15.54 -28.46
C VAL A 721 5.12 14.67 -28.30
N ARG A 722 6.21 15.01 -29.00
CA ARG A 722 7.47 14.23 -28.95
C ARG A 722 8.22 14.38 -27.62
N GLU A 723 8.15 15.54 -26.97
CA GLU A 723 8.85 15.82 -25.72
C GLU A 723 8.37 14.95 -24.56
N VAL A 724 7.16 14.40 -24.64
CA VAL A 724 6.62 13.43 -23.68
C VAL A 724 7.32 12.06 -23.79
N GLY A 725 8.06 11.81 -24.87
CA GLY A 725 8.93 10.64 -25.04
C GLY A 725 8.16 9.35 -25.33
N GLU A 726 8.52 8.26 -24.65
CA GLU A 726 7.90 6.93 -24.82
C GLU A 726 6.40 6.92 -24.50
N LEU A 727 5.94 7.88 -23.68
CA LEU A 727 4.53 8.04 -23.31
C LEU A 727 3.71 8.83 -24.34
N SER A 728 4.30 9.27 -25.45
CA SER A 728 3.60 10.04 -26.50
C SER A 728 2.42 9.30 -27.13
N SER A 729 2.39 7.96 -27.09
CA SER A 729 1.23 7.15 -27.48
C SER A 729 0.01 7.31 -26.57
N ARG A 730 0.17 7.94 -25.40
CA ARG A 730 -0.92 8.27 -24.46
C ARG A 730 -1.55 9.64 -24.70
N ILE A 731 -0.97 10.43 -25.61
CA ILE A 731 -1.58 11.66 -26.10
C ILE A 731 -2.48 11.27 -27.27
N ILE A 732 -3.80 11.37 -27.06
CA ILE A 732 -4.78 10.96 -28.07
C ILE A 732 -5.30 12.13 -28.91
N GLY A 733 -5.03 13.37 -28.48
CA GLY A 733 -5.41 14.54 -29.26
C GLY A 733 -4.73 15.84 -28.82
N VAL A 734 -4.85 16.86 -29.65
CA VAL A 734 -4.33 18.21 -29.45
C VAL A 734 -5.41 19.25 -29.70
N ASP A 735 -5.37 20.33 -28.94
CA ASP A 735 -6.32 21.44 -28.98
C ASP A 735 -5.60 22.77 -29.17
N VAL A 736 -5.94 23.49 -30.23
CA VAL A 736 -5.41 24.83 -30.51
C VAL A 736 -6.50 25.88 -30.47
N SER A 737 -6.17 27.04 -29.88
CA SER A 737 -7.04 28.23 -29.93
C SER A 737 -6.25 29.45 -30.40
N SER A 738 -5.50 30.13 -29.52
CA SER A 738 -4.77 31.35 -29.89
C SER A 738 -3.63 31.15 -30.89
N GLY A 739 -3.11 29.93 -31.04
CA GLY A 739 -2.02 29.62 -31.98
C GLY A 739 -2.41 29.67 -33.45
N VAL A 740 -3.71 29.72 -33.75
CA VAL A 740 -4.25 29.91 -35.10
C VAL A 740 -4.88 31.28 -35.29
N GLU A 741 -4.52 32.25 -34.45
CA GLU A 741 -5.00 33.63 -34.56
C GLU A 741 -3.90 34.58 -35.07
N GLU A 742 -4.32 35.67 -35.70
CA GLU A 742 -3.53 36.85 -36.02
C GLU A 742 -4.31 38.09 -35.56
N GLY A 743 -3.66 38.95 -34.75
CA GLY A 743 -4.35 40.12 -34.18
C GLY A 743 -5.58 39.78 -33.31
N GLY A 744 -5.69 38.55 -32.79
CA GLY A 744 -6.84 38.09 -31.99
C GLY A 744 -8.06 37.63 -32.80
N VAL A 745 -7.92 37.53 -34.12
CA VAL A 745 -8.89 36.98 -35.07
C VAL A 745 -8.35 35.67 -35.62
N GLN A 746 -9.21 34.67 -35.87
CA GLN A 746 -8.77 33.42 -36.47
C GLN A 746 -8.22 33.63 -37.88
N ASP A 747 -7.05 33.06 -38.13
CA ASP A 747 -6.38 33.04 -39.42
C ASP A 747 -6.60 31.67 -40.08
N LEU A 748 -7.22 31.67 -41.25
CA LEU A 748 -7.60 30.45 -41.96
C LEU A 748 -6.40 29.65 -42.46
N ASP A 749 -5.31 30.33 -42.84
CA ASP A 749 -4.08 29.68 -43.29
C ASP A 749 -3.33 29.05 -42.13
N LYS A 750 -3.39 29.66 -40.94
CA LYS A 750 -2.84 29.05 -39.70
C LYS A 750 -3.64 27.84 -39.25
N ILE A 751 -4.97 27.82 -39.43
CA ILE A 751 -5.78 26.61 -39.16
C ILE A 751 -5.30 25.44 -40.03
N ILE A 752 -5.14 25.68 -41.34
CA ILE A 752 -4.64 24.65 -42.28
C ILE A 752 -3.21 24.23 -41.91
N SER A 753 -2.35 25.20 -41.59
CA SER A 753 -0.95 24.97 -41.23
C SER A 753 -0.76 24.23 -39.91
N PHE A 754 -1.72 24.33 -38.98
CA PHE A 754 -1.69 23.57 -37.73
C PHE A 754 -1.98 22.08 -37.94
N ILE A 755 -2.92 21.75 -38.83
CA ILE A 755 -3.36 20.36 -39.06
C ILE A 755 -2.36 19.61 -39.93
N LYS A 756 -1.84 20.25 -40.99
CA LYS A 756 -1.00 19.60 -42.01
C LYS A 756 0.25 18.87 -41.49
N PRO A 757 1.01 19.37 -40.49
CA PRO A 757 2.15 18.65 -39.91
C PRO A 757 1.76 17.39 -39.13
N LEU A 758 0.53 17.34 -38.60
CA LEU A 758 0.04 16.24 -37.77
C LEU A 758 -0.30 15.00 -38.60
N ASP A 759 -0.68 15.18 -39.87
CA ASP A 759 -0.85 14.09 -40.83
C ASP A 759 0.43 13.26 -40.99
N GLN A 760 1.61 13.88 -40.83
CA GLN A 760 2.91 13.21 -40.98
C GLN A 760 3.36 12.45 -39.72
N LEU A 761 2.83 12.78 -38.54
CA LEU A 761 3.14 12.08 -37.28
C LEU A 761 2.62 10.64 -37.27
N THR A 762 1.60 10.33 -38.08
CA THR A 762 1.07 8.97 -38.25
C THR A 762 2.02 8.01 -38.96
N SER A 763 3.02 8.51 -39.70
CA SER A 763 4.00 7.69 -40.45
C SER A 763 5.36 7.51 -39.74
N ILE A 764 5.66 8.25 -38.66
CA ILE A 764 7.04 8.35 -38.11
C ILE A 764 7.26 7.49 -36.86
N LYS A 765 6.20 6.99 -36.22
CA LYS A 765 6.30 6.17 -35.00
C LYS A 765 6.83 4.73 -35.24
N SER A 766 7.03 4.33 -36.50
CA SER A 766 7.62 3.03 -36.88
C SER A 766 9.16 3.01 -36.88
N GLY A 767 9.85 4.09 -36.51
CA GLY A 767 11.27 4.30 -36.85
C GLY A 767 12.24 4.69 -35.73
N LEU A 768 11.96 4.40 -34.46
CA LEU A 768 12.94 4.64 -33.38
C LEU A 768 13.86 3.42 -33.21
N GLN A 769 14.94 3.37 -33.99
CA GLN A 769 16.13 2.61 -33.59
C GLN A 769 16.82 3.32 -32.41
N PRO A 770 17.38 2.57 -31.44
CA PRO A 770 18.13 3.17 -30.34
C PRO A 770 19.36 3.90 -30.89
N LEU A 771 19.37 5.23 -30.72
CA LEU A 771 20.50 6.09 -31.09
C LEU A 771 21.73 5.68 -30.28
N SER A 772 22.71 5.14 -30.99
CA SER A 772 24.09 4.94 -30.54
C SER A 772 24.72 6.27 -30.13
N VAL A 773 25.34 6.30 -28.95
CA VAL A 773 26.08 7.43 -28.39
C VAL A 773 27.25 7.79 -29.32
N PRO A 774 27.34 9.01 -29.88
CA PRO A 774 28.53 9.44 -30.59
C PRO A 774 29.58 9.89 -29.56
N THR A 775 30.67 9.13 -29.49
CA THR A 775 31.95 9.66 -29.03
C THR A 775 32.46 10.67 -30.04
N SER A 776 32.84 11.87 -29.62
CA SER A 776 33.67 12.75 -30.45
C SER A 776 34.61 13.62 -29.62
N PRO A 777 35.77 13.98 -30.21
CA PRO A 777 37.02 14.24 -29.51
C PRO A 777 37.29 15.73 -29.33
N GLY A 778 38.32 16.01 -28.54
CA GLY A 778 38.72 17.35 -28.14
C GLY A 778 39.06 18.31 -29.29
N GLY A 779 38.83 19.60 -29.02
CA GLY A 779 39.31 20.72 -29.81
C GLY A 779 39.49 21.93 -28.91
N HIS A 780 40.74 22.37 -28.77
CA HIS A 780 41.15 23.64 -28.18
C HIS A 780 40.46 24.83 -28.87
N PHE A 781 40.12 25.88 -28.13
CA PHE A 781 40.36 27.27 -28.57
C PHE A 781 40.42 28.25 -27.39
N THR A 782 41.06 29.37 -27.67
CA THR A 782 41.93 30.19 -26.83
C THR A 782 41.21 31.27 -26.03
N ARG A 783 41.83 31.67 -24.91
CA ARG A 783 41.37 32.71 -23.99
C ARG A 783 41.92 34.07 -24.44
N LYS A 784 41.07 35.00 -24.88
CA LYS A 784 41.39 36.44 -24.91
C LYS A 784 40.93 37.09 -23.60
N LYS A 785 41.84 37.84 -22.98
CA LYS A 785 41.59 38.76 -21.87
C LYS A 785 41.05 40.06 -22.46
N ASP A 786 40.07 40.68 -21.81
CA ASP A 786 40.01 42.12 -21.66
C ASP A 786 39.28 42.56 -20.37
N THR A 787 40.03 43.36 -19.62
CA THR A 787 39.77 44.53 -18.76
C THR A 787 38.51 44.73 -17.89
N MET A 788 38.84 45.20 -16.68
CA MET A 788 38.10 45.62 -15.49
C MET A 788 36.85 46.50 -15.66
N ALA A 789 35.84 46.25 -14.80
CA ALA A 789 35.16 47.30 -14.04
C ALA A 789 34.54 46.72 -12.75
N LYS A 790 34.78 47.38 -11.61
CA LYS A 790 34.13 47.11 -10.32
C LYS A 790 32.68 47.59 -10.37
N THR A 791 31.72 46.69 -10.29
CA THR A 791 30.34 46.99 -9.86
C THR A 791 29.87 45.86 -8.94
N SER A 792 29.26 46.23 -7.82
CA SER A 792 28.62 45.32 -6.88
C SER A 792 27.52 44.54 -7.60
N ALA A 793 27.69 43.22 -7.71
CA ALA A 793 26.71 42.36 -8.38
C ALA A 793 25.34 42.45 -7.68
N PRO A 794 24.24 42.57 -8.44
CA PRO A 794 22.90 42.43 -7.89
C PRO A 794 22.70 41.00 -7.38
N PRO A 795 21.77 40.75 -6.43
CA PRO A 795 21.48 39.40 -5.97
C PRO A 795 21.07 38.52 -7.16
N PRO A 796 21.45 37.23 -7.19
CA PRO A 796 21.04 36.34 -8.26
C PRO A 796 19.50 36.26 -8.32
N PRO A 797 18.91 36.04 -9.51
CA PRO A 797 17.47 35.82 -9.64
C PRO A 797 17.02 34.69 -8.70
N PRO A 798 15.76 34.71 -8.23
CA PRO A 798 15.27 33.87 -7.12
C PRO A 798 15.52 32.36 -7.29
N ASP A 799 15.76 31.89 -8.52
CA ASP A 799 15.94 30.47 -8.84
C ASP A 799 17.41 30.00 -8.91
N LYS A 800 18.41 30.91 -8.85
CA LYS A 800 19.85 30.57 -9.02
C LYS A 800 20.69 30.79 -7.75
N ILE A 801 20.21 30.27 -6.63
CA ILE A 801 20.81 30.42 -5.29
C ILE A 801 22.25 29.85 -5.17
N PHE A 802 22.68 28.98 -6.08
CA PHE A 802 24.01 28.38 -6.10
C PHE A 802 24.92 28.87 -7.23
N ALA A 803 24.56 29.96 -7.90
CA ALA A 803 25.39 30.56 -8.95
C ALA A 803 26.86 30.73 -8.51
N GLY A 804 27.79 30.14 -9.28
CA GLY A 804 29.22 30.23 -9.04
C GLY A 804 29.75 29.34 -7.90
N LYS A 805 28.93 28.43 -7.36
CA LYS A 805 29.33 27.45 -6.34
C LYS A 805 29.69 26.11 -6.97
N VAL A 806 30.82 25.55 -6.55
CA VAL A 806 31.29 24.20 -6.86
C VAL A 806 31.16 23.33 -5.62
N PHE A 807 30.45 22.22 -5.76
CA PHE A 807 30.15 21.25 -4.72
C PHE A 807 30.92 19.96 -4.96
N VAL A 808 31.28 19.27 -3.87
CA VAL A 808 31.67 17.86 -3.89
C VAL A 808 30.79 17.14 -2.87
N LEU A 809 30.27 15.97 -3.25
CA LEU A 809 29.41 15.15 -2.39
C LEU A 809 30.21 13.98 -1.85
N GLN A 810 30.30 13.85 -0.53
CA GLN A 810 31.06 12.79 0.14
C GLN A 810 30.20 12.08 1.18
N GLY A 811 29.65 10.92 0.83
CA GLY A 811 28.99 10.00 1.76
C GLY A 811 27.72 9.36 1.23
N ASP A 812 27.20 8.41 2.00
CA ASP A 812 25.93 7.77 1.66
C ASP A 812 24.76 8.68 2.04
N PHE A 813 24.22 9.40 1.06
CA PHE A 813 23.01 10.21 1.19
C PHE A 813 21.72 9.39 0.95
N GLY A 814 21.83 8.05 0.83
CA GLY A 814 20.75 7.09 0.61
C GLY A 814 21.17 5.92 -0.32
N ARG A 815 20.64 4.70 -0.08
CA ARG A 815 21.05 3.38 -0.64
C ARG A 815 21.02 3.19 -2.18
N PHE A 816 20.84 4.23 -2.99
CA PHE A 816 20.74 4.10 -4.45
C PHE A 816 21.66 5.10 -5.20
N PRO A 817 22.33 4.68 -6.29
CA PRO A 817 23.12 5.57 -7.15
C PRO A 817 22.33 6.78 -7.68
N SER A 818 21.00 6.63 -7.80
CA SER A 818 20.09 7.70 -8.19
C SER A 818 20.08 8.89 -7.23
N THR A 819 20.42 8.70 -5.95
CA THR A 819 20.33 9.78 -4.95
C THR A 819 21.44 10.82 -5.16
N HIS A 820 22.68 10.39 -5.39
CA HIS A 820 23.78 11.30 -5.76
C HIS A 820 23.47 12.06 -7.05
N LEU A 821 22.87 11.37 -8.04
CA LEU A 821 22.48 11.98 -9.31
C LEU A 821 21.34 13.00 -9.15
N LYS A 822 20.35 12.70 -8.29
CA LYS A 822 19.26 13.62 -7.93
C LYS A 822 19.80 14.88 -7.24
N ILE A 823 20.71 14.71 -6.28
CA ILE A 823 21.38 15.82 -5.59
C ILE A 823 22.15 16.69 -6.59
N ALA A 824 22.95 16.06 -7.47
CA ALA A 824 23.72 16.80 -8.48
C ALA A 824 22.83 17.56 -9.47
N ARG A 825 21.71 16.97 -9.91
CA ARG A 825 20.72 17.63 -10.76
C ARG A 825 20.06 18.83 -10.06
N LEU A 826 19.74 18.70 -8.77
CA LEU A 826 19.16 19.79 -7.98
C LEU A 826 20.13 20.97 -7.83
N ILE A 827 21.40 20.69 -7.53
CA ILE A 827 22.46 21.70 -7.46
C ILE A 827 22.64 22.42 -8.80
N ALA A 828 22.64 21.66 -9.91
CA ALA A 828 22.75 22.20 -11.26
C ALA A 828 21.56 23.09 -11.63
N ARG A 829 20.33 22.68 -11.28
CA ARG A 829 19.09 23.44 -11.51
C ARG A 829 19.16 24.84 -10.86
N HIS A 830 19.80 24.94 -9.71
CA HIS A 830 19.97 26.21 -8.98
C HIS A 830 21.30 26.94 -9.27
N GLY A 831 21.98 26.59 -10.36
CA GLY A 831 23.15 27.32 -10.87
C GLY A 831 24.50 26.91 -10.26
N GLY A 832 24.55 25.83 -9.49
CA GLY A 832 25.78 25.24 -8.95
C GLY A 832 26.38 24.16 -9.87
N ARG A 833 27.59 23.71 -9.55
CA ARG A 833 28.27 22.60 -10.26
C ARG A 833 28.73 21.56 -9.25
N VAL A 834 28.61 20.27 -9.57
CA VAL A 834 29.14 19.18 -8.74
C VAL A 834 30.37 18.56 -9.40
N ASP A 835 31.46 18.46 -8.65
CA ASP A 835 32.70 17.79 -9.05
C ASP A 835 32.85 16.46 -8.29
N SER A 836 33.62 15.56 -8.89
CA SER A 836 33.93 14.26 -8.31
C SER A 836 35.05 14.30 -7.25
N MET A 837 35.83 15.38 -7.20
CA MET A 837 36.97 15.51 -6.29
C MET A 837 37.12 16.93 -5.74
N VAL A 838 37.62 17.04 -4.52
CA VAL A 838 37.92 18.33 -3.87
C VAL A 838 39.16 18.96 -4.52
N THR A 839 38.96 20.09 -5.17
CA THR A 839 39.98 20.91 -5.84
C THR A 839 40.05 22.31 -5.22
N ASP A 840 41.02 23.11 -5.64
CA ASP A 840 41.15 24.53 -5.28
C ASP A 840 39.95 25.39 -5.71
N LYS A 841 39.15 24.90 -6.66
CA LYS A 841 37.89 25.52 -7.12
C LYS A 841 36.67 25.07 -6.31
N THR A 842 36.81 24.09 -5.42
CA THR A 842 35.70 23.58 -4.61
C THR A 842 35.30 24.61 -3.55
N THR A 843 34.03 24.99 -3.56
CA THR A 843 33.49 25.99 -2.63
C THR A 843 32.73 25.36 -1.47
N LEU A 844 32.09 24.20 -1.69
CA LEU A 844 31.38 23.44 -0.67
C LEU A 844 31.71 21.95 -0.78
N LEU A 845 32.05 21.33 0.34
CA LEU A 845 32.04 19.88 0.53
C LEU A 845 30.78 19.53 1.33
N VAL A 846 29.88 18.77 0.73
CA VAL A 846 28.68 18.25 1.39
C VAL A 846 29.00 16.84 1.87
N THR A 847 28.83 16.57 3.16
CA THR A 847 29.16 15.26 3.73
C THR A 847 28.26 14.90 4.90
N THR A 848 28.11 13.60 5.17
CA THR A 848 27.42 13.10 6.36
C THR A 848 28.30 13.23 7.60
N ILE A 849 27.69 13.20 8.79
CA ILE A 849 28.46 13.22 10.06
C ILE A 849 29.39 12.00 10.16
N GLU A 850 28.93 10.86 9.67
CA GLU A 850 29.68 9.61 9.71
C GLU A 850 30.94 9.69 8.84
N GLU A 851 30.81 10.14 7.59
CA GLU A 851 31.96 10.34 6.71
C GLU A 851 32.90 11.43 7.22
N PHE A 852 32.35 12.52 7.77
CA PHE A 852 33.16 13.57 8.40
C PHE A 852 34.07 13.01 9.51
N ARG A 853 33.55 12.11 10.35
CA ARG A 853 34.31 11.46 11.43
C ARG A 853 35.37 10.48 10.92
N LYS A 854 35.16 9.85 9.77
CA LYS A 854 36.13 8.94 9.14
C LYS A 854 37.37 9.67 8.60
N GLY A 855 37.31 10.99 8.42
CA GLY A 855 38.48 11.78 8.02
C GLY A 855 39.01 11.43 6.63
N THR A 856 38.13 11.25 5.65
CA THR A 856 38.55 10.84 4.29
C THR A 856 39.49 11.86 3.64
N PRO A 857 40.29 11.47 2.62
CA PRO A 857 41.19 12.40 1.93
C PRO A 857 40.48 13.65 1.36
N ALA A 858 39.21 13.52 0.95
CA ALA A 858 38.39 14.64 0.52
C ALA A 858 38.12 15.65 1.65
N ILE A 859 37.87 15.16 2.86
CA ILE A 859 37.66 15.97 4.07
C ILE A 859 38.95 16.64 4.51
N GLU A 860 40.06 15.90 4.58
CA GLU A 860 41.37 16.47 4.90
C GLU A 860 41.76 17.56 3.91
N LYS A 861 41.53 17.31 2.61
CA LYS A 861 41.79 18.30 1.56
C LYS A 861 40.91 19.54 1.73
N ALA A 862 39.61 19.37 1.99
CA ALA A 862 38.71 20.49 2.24
C ALA A 862 39.11 21.31 3.47
N ILE A 863 39.55 20.66 4.55
CA ILE A 863 40.10 21.32 5.76
C ILE A 863 41.36 22.11 5.40
N SER A 864 42.28 21.53 4.63
CA SER A 864 43.54 22.18 4.22
C SER A 864 43.34 23.43 3.34
N LEU A 865 42.24 23.49 2.57
CA LEU A 865 41.89 24.66 1.76
C LEU A 865 41.44 25.85 2.61
N GLY A 866 41.01 25.58 3.85
CA GLY A 866 40.52 26.57 4.79
C GLY A 866 39.08 27.02 4.49
N LYS A 867 38.39 27.39 5.57
CA LYS A 867 36.96 27.79 5.58
C LYS A 867 36.61 28.97 4.65
N SER A 868 37.59 29.81 4.31
CA SER A 868 37.40 30.92 3.37
C SER A 868 37.31 30.47 1.91
N LYS A 869 37.85 29.29 1.58
CA LYS A 869 37.85 28.73 0.22
C LYS A 869 36.86 27.58 0.06
N CYS A 870 36.85 26.62 0.98
CA CYS A 870 35.96 25.46 0.95
C CYS A 870 35.23 25.30 2.29
N ARG A 871 33.89 25.25 2.25
CA ARG A 871 33.05 25.04 3.43
C ARG A 871 32.56 23.61 3.52
N ILE A 872 32.62 23.01 4.71
CA ILE A 872 32.11 21.66 4.95
C ILE A 872 30.73 21.73 5.61
N VAL A 873 29.71 21.20 4.95
CA VAL A 873 28.29 21.34 5.33
C VAL A 873 27.54 20.01 5.26
N GLN A 874 26.48 19.87 6.04
CA GLN A 874 25.54 18.74 5.99
C GLN A 874 24.52 18.92 4.85
N TRP A 875 24.05 17.80 4.28
CA TRP A 875 23.12 17.79 3.15
C TRP A 875 21.79 18.48 3.49
N GLU A 876 21.25 18.19 4.66
CA GLU A 876 19.96 18.71 5.16
C GLU A 876 19.95 20.25 5.17
N TYR A 877 21.11 20.88 5.37
CA TYR A 877 21.22 22.34 5.28
C TYR A 877 21.18 22.86 3.85
N VAL A 878 21.75 22.11 2.91
CA VAL A 878 21.66 22.42 1.48
C VAL A 878 20.22 22.28 1.02
N GLU A 879 19.51 21.26 1.50
CA GLU A 879 18.08 21.04 1.27
C GLU A 879 17.21 22.15 1.87
N ASP A 880 17.41 22.52 3.13
CA ASP A 880 16.70 23.64 3.79
C ASP A 880 16.96 25.00 3.11
N SER A 881 18.13 25.16 2.47
CA SER A 881 18.46 26.36 1.68
C SER A 881 17.67 26.44 0.37
N ILE A 882 17.19 25.30 -0.13
CA ILE A 882 16.37 25.17 -1.35
C ILE A 882 14.89 25.23 -0.99
N PHE A 883 14.49 24.62 0.13
CA PHE A 883 13.11 24.48 0.57
C PHE A 883 12.87 25.25 1.88
N THR A 884 12.46 26.52 1.80
CA THR A 884 11.96 27.23 2.99
C THR A 884 10.44 27.22 3.03
N LYS A 885 9.89 27.02 4.23
CA LYS A 885 8.46 26.80 4.54
C LYS A 885 7.46 27.85 4.01
N ASN A 886 7.93 28.95 3.39
CA ASN A 886 7.09 30.09 2.97
C ASN A 886 7.51 30.74 1.61
N GLY A 887 8.30 30.08 0.75
CA GLY A 887 8.49 30.51 -0.65
C GLY A 887 9.10 31.90 -0.87
N LYS A 888 9.81 32.50 0.10
CA LYS A 888 10.54 33.77 -0.09
C LYS A 888 12.06 33.56 0.06
N PRO A 889 12.89 34.04 -0.87
CA PRO A 889 14.34 33.95 -0.74
C PRO A 889 14.83 34.88 0.37
N ARG A 890 15.37 34.31 1.46
CA ARG A 890 16.18 35.08 2.42
C ARG A 890 17.56 35.28 1.81
N VAL A 891 18.01 36.54 1.75
CA VAL A 891 19.45 36.83 1.68
C VAL A 891 20.09 36.17 2.89
N ILE A 892 20.97 35.19 2.65
CA ILE A 892 21.59 34.36 3.66
C ILE A 892 22.46 35.24 4.57
N SER A 893 21.91 35.69 5.70
CA SER A 893 22.73 36.25 6.78
C SER A 893 23.50 35.10 7.41
N ALA A 894 24.82 35.21 7.38
CA ALA A 894 25.81 34.23 7.81
C ALA A 894 25.43 33.53 9.12
N ASN A 895 24.98 32.28 9.04
CA ASN A 895 25.18 31.23 10.06
C ASN A 895 24.95 29.85 9.41
N PHE A 896 25.80 29.53 8.43
CA PHE A 896 25.96 28.16 7.95
C PHE A 896 26.35 27.29 9.16
N HIS A 897 25.55 26.27 9.47
CA HIS A 897 25.92 25.31 10.50
C HIS A 897 26.98 24.38 9.90
N GLU A 898 28.24 24.79 10.00
CA GLU A 898 29.36 23.91 9.69
C GLU A 898 29.28 22.67 10.58
N ILE A 899 29.56 21.50 10.00
CA ILE A 899 29.52 20.23 10.73
C ILE A 899 30.36 20.31 12.01
N GLN A 900 31.51 21.00 11.97
CA GLN A 900 32.33 21.26 13.15
C GLN A 900 31.63 22.11 14.22
N SER A 901 30.80 23.08 13.84
CA SER A 901 30.02 23.88 14.79
C SER A 901 28.89 23.07 15.42
N VAL A 902 28.26 22.18 14.66
CA VAL A 902 27.25 21.23 15.18
C VAL A 902 27.90 20.26 16.17
N LEU A 903 29.07 19.71 15.83
CA LEU A 903 29.85 18.84 16.74
C LEU A 903 30.28 19.59 18.01
N LYS A 904 30.74 20.84 17.89
CA LYS A 904 31.09 21.67 19.05
C LYS A 904 29.87 21.97 19.93
N ARG A 905 28.69 22.17 19.33
CA ARG A 905 27.43 22.39 20.06
C ARG A 905 26.93 21.10 20.73
N GLN A 906 27.07 19.95 20.08
CA GLN A 906 26.83 18.64 20.70
C GLN A 906 27.77 18.39 21.88
N ASN A 907 29.07 18.69 21.73
CA ASN A 907 30.05 18.58 22.81
C ASN A 907 29.73 19.54 23.98
N ARG A 908 29.33 20.78 23.69
CA ARG A 908 28.85 21.73 24.73
C ARG A 908 27.55 21.28 25.38
N LEU A 909 26.67 20.57 24.66
CA LEU A 909 25.44 20.02 25.22
C LEU A 909 25.75 18.87 26.19
N SER A 910 26.74 18.03 25.87
CA SER A 910 27.24 17.01 26.81
C SER A 910 27.92 17.62 28.04
N GLU A 911 28.71 18.68 27.87
CA GLU A 911 29.29 19.43 28.99
C GLU A 911 28.22 20.11 29.85
N ALA A 912 27.22 20.75 29.23
CA ALA A 912 26.10 21.38 29.94
C ALA A 912 25.24 20.36 30.68
N LYS A 913 25.02 19.16 30.10
CA LYS A 913 24.37 18.04 30.80
C LYS A 913 25.20 17.56 32.00
N ALA A 914 26.52 17.53 31.91
CA ALA A 914 27.39 17.20 33.04
C ALA A 914 27.35 18.27 34.15
N VAL A 915 27.27 19.55 33.79
CA VAL A 915 27.09 20.66 34.74
C VAL A 915 25.71 20.62 35.40
N TYR A 916 24.65 20.39 34.64
CA TYR A 916 23.29 20.23 35.18
C TYR A 916 23.20 19.01 36.11
N LYS A 917 23.85 17.90 35.77
CA LYS A 917 23.94 16.71 36.63
C LYS A 917 24.67 17.02 37.94
N LYS A 918 25.77 17.79 37.92
CA LYS A 918 26.45 18.25 39.13
C LYS A 918 25.59 19.19 39.99
N LYS A 919 24.89 20.14 39.35
CA LYS A 919 23.99 21.08 40.04
C LYS A 919 22.79 20.37 40.67
N TYR A 920 22.19 19.42 39.95
CA TYR A 920 21.10 18.58 40.44
C TYR A 920 21.53 17.72 41.63
N ILE A 921 22.73 17.13 41.59
CA ILE A 921 23.29 16.38 42.73
C ILE A 921 23.58 17.31 43.93
N HIS A 922 23.99 18.55 43.69
CA HIS A 922 24.23 19.54 44.75
C HIS A 922 22.91 20.00 45.40
N ASP A 923 21.91 20.36 44.57
CA ASP A 923 20.59 20.82 45.02
C ASP A 923 19.83 19.70 45.74
N ALA A 924 19.88 18.46 45.23
CA ALA A 924 19.26 17.29 45.87
C ALA A 924 19.88 16.93 47.24
N ASN A 925 21.15 17.26 47.46
CA ASN A 925 21.80 17.10 48.77
C ASN A 925 21.46 18.25 49.73
N ALA A 926 21.16 19.45 49.23
CA ALA A 926 20.76 20.61 50.03
C ALA A 926 19.29 20.53 50.52
N THR A 927 18.42 19.85 49.80
CA THR A 927 16.99 19.68 50.15
C THR A 927 16.69 18.53 51.11
N LYS A 928 17.69 17.76 51.59
CA LYS A 928 17.48 16.67 52.56
C LYS A 928 16.95 17.12 53.95
N GLY A 929 16.81 18.42 54.21
CA GLY A 929 16.40 18.97 55.51
C GLY A 929 15.00 19.57 55.60
N LEU A 930 14.19 19.58 54.53
CA LEU A 930 12.87 20.24 54.57
C LEU A 930 11.76 19.33 54.06
N ALA A 931 11.21 18.58 55.02
CA ALA A 931 9.80 18.20 55.21
C ALA A 931 9.13 17.16 54.27
N ASP A 932 8.85 15.99 54.87
CA ASP A 932 7.53 15.32 54.97
C ASP A 932 6.40 16.33 55.30
N PRO A 933 5.15 16.23 54.80
CA PRO A 933 4.48 15.10 54.13
C PRO A 933 4.06 15.30 52.66
#